data_AF-A0A5C8ARG1-F1
#
_entry.id   AF-A0A5C8ARG1-F1
#
_cell.length_a   1.000
_cell.length_b   1.000
_cell.length_c   1.000
_cell.angle_alpha   90.00
_cell.angle_beta   90.00
_cell.angle_gamma   90.00
#
_symmetry.space_group_name_H-M   'P 1'
#
loop_
_entity.id
_entity.type
_entity.pdbx_description
1 polymer ?
#
loop_
_entity_poly.entity_id
_entity_poly.type
_entity_poly.pdbx_seq_one_letter_code
_entity_poly.pdbx_strand_id
1 'polypeptide(L)'
;MKIFFTFCLLLLGYFTTNAQGISHLTAEEKAYLFHIVRKSPILENNIGRYFEYKGPVIRFPNKEINYDSLETIIINQPEVLFIRTSEIAKSPKGLLAEAANKMALWELNKVLLAKRLGEKELALYQTQYQVFEQLLIAYLPQKAFRNENGIATPHPKIDNLLNPSLSFDDKKAMIGTFNFLELDDQLSTLNAINLAVNKYVEKRTEELFRALGGEAVIFSNVLVAAGDGSNTSGLLEEREKDEKGRWNKGLPKAVGLFPYQLVIKPADKKVKAQLEPLRFTSNDFKTAGENRITNLHMDVWGYNAEKQTTVVIEKNGLTYHLFGSGETRFLSPDSAFAKGNTFQSIINDLKNNKIAKLDEMIYGKRGFDYWIEYNEKKKKELIFEIERNEKEISDMRYKPITTSKKSKVILDNKVVDKTKSGKKTRKARQELLVQQYNELDALKKKIADLKKDKAEAIDLQALYQRKLDYYSDVFGRNWASFTEKDGLYTFQDSTTFDILTQEFQFPAKEIQEDFEVRLIAIPYSSISNEADEVMLHIHLADAKPNYDARLQINLEDVFASDKWDVPGKLLQPSDSVAVRQFFEALANKKNPFSVIARGQGIGKWNGVKTVKDRQAVELTSYPGNNQEEKQKARQDSTFVRLRKSEVFINLDRKIVLEINSFTDPVASNLAVSNSTLMELMKKYNLSKNQVLSAYRTAAILKQLNDELNVLAGEYLTRPTAKIVIDRLNSEISKTKITIGTVAVKLETFFE
;
A
#
# COMPACT_ATOMS: atom_id res chain seq x y z
N MET A 1 52.31 12.32 37.18
CA MET A 1 52.41 11.77 35.80
C MET A 1 51.39 10.69 35.47
N LYS A 2 51.00 9.78 36.39
CA LYS A 2 50.00 8.73 36.07
C LYS A 2 48.54 9.24 35.90
N ILE A 3 48.15 10.31 36.61
CA ILE A 3 46.78 10.87 36.54
C ILE A 3 46.52 11.65 35.23
N PHE A 4 47.56 12.23 34.63
CA PHE A 4 47.43 12.97 33.36
C PHE A 4 47.24 12.03 32.16
N PHE A 5 47.86 10.84 32.22
CA PHE A 5 47.69 9.81 31.18
C PHE A 5 46.29 9.17 31.21
N THR A 6 45.67 9.04 32.39
CA THR A 6 44.30 8.52 32.51
C THR A 6 43.26 9.52 31.99
N PHE A 7 43.52 10.83 32.11
CA PHE A 7 42.64 11.87 31.58
C PHE A 7 42.74 11.99 30.04
N CYS A 8 43.92 11.80 29.46
CA CYS A 8 44.07 11.74 27.99
C CYS A 8 43.45 10.47 27.37
N LEU A 9 43.38 9.34 28.09
CA LEU A 9 42.69 8.13 27.62
C LEU A 9 41.15 8.22 27.72
N LEU A 10 40.62 9.01 28.66
CA LEU A 10 39.18 9.28 28.76
C LEU A 10 38.67 10.30 27.71
N LEU A 11 39.54 11.20 27.23
CA LEU A 11 39.24 12.14 26.14
C LEU A 11 39.34 11.54 24.74
N LEU A 12 39.99 10.37 24.60
CA LEU A 12 40.02 9.61 23.33
C LEU A 12 38.75 8.77 23.10
N GLY A 13 37.83 8.72 24.07
CA GLY A 13 36.55 8.00 23.97
C GLY A 13 35.40 8.75 23.30
N TYR A 14 35.59 10.01 22.88
CA TYR A 14 34.54 10.85 22.28
C TYR A 14 34.81 11.30 20.84
N PHE A 15 35.85 10.78 20.20
CA PHE A 15 35.98 10.89 18.75
C PHE A 15 35.50 9.59 18.11
N THR A 16 34.18 9.41 18.04
CA THR A 16 33.60 8.59 16.97
C THR A 16 33.93 9.30 15.67
N THR A 17 35.03 8.91 15.02
CA THR A 17 35.11 9.07 13.58
C THR A 17 33.84 8.44 13.02
N ASN A 18 33.01 9.24 12.37
CA ASN A 18 31.88 8.75 11.57
C ASN A 18 32.49 7.87 10.47
N ALA A 19 32.72 6.60 10.78
CA ALA A 19 33.12 5.61 9.81
C ALA A 19 31.96 5.54 8.82
N GLN A 20 32.22 6.00 7.59
CA GLN A 20 31.32 5.78 6.47
C GLN A 20 31.27 4.25 6.29
N GLY A 21 30.22 3.60 6.76
CA GLY A 21 30.12 2.14 6.77
C GLY A 21 29.19 1.62 7.86
N ILE A 22 28.52 0.50 7.59
CA ILE A 22 27.74 -0.21 8.60
C ILE A 22 28.70 -0.86 9.61
N SER A 23 28.79 -0.32 10.82
CA SER A 23 29.47 -0.95 11.97
C SER A 23 28.58 -1.97 12.70
N HIS A 24 27.26 -1.92 12.50
CA HIS A 24 26.28 -2.65 13.31
C HIS A 24 25.72 -3.95 12.71
N LEU A 25 26.01 -4.26 11.44
CA LEU A 25 25.63 -5.54 10.81
C LEU A 25 26.81 -6.51 10.80
N THR A 26 26.51 -7.78 11.07
CA THR A 26 27.40 -8.93 10.94
C THR A 26 27.81 -9.16 9.48
N ALA A 27 28.85 -9.97 9.26
CA ALA A 27 29.30 -10.35 7.92
C ALA A 27 28.20 -11.07 7.11
N GLU A 28 27.43 -11.93 7.77
CA GLU A 28 26.30 -12.65 7.17
C GLU A 28 25.17 -11.69 6.78
N GLU A 29 24.81 -10.77 7.67
CA GLU A 29 23.78 -9.77 7.36
C GLU A 29 24.19 -8.84 6.21
N LYS A 30 25.47 -8.44 6.14
CA LYS A 30 25.99 -7.64 5.03
C LYS A 30 25.93 -8.38 3.70
N ALA A 31 26.32 -9.65 3.69
CA ALA A 31 26.30 -10.50 2.51
C ALA A 31 24.86 -10.68 1.99
N TYR A 32 23.94 -10.98 2.90
CA TYR A 32 22.55 -11.22 2.53
C TYR A 32 21.80 -9.93 2.13
N LEU A 33 22.07 -8.79 2.80
CA LEU A 33 21.54 -7.50 2.37
C LEU A 33 22.00 -7.13 0.96
N PHE A 34 23.26 -7.39 0.63
CA PHE A 34 23.77 -7.20 -0.72
C PHE A 34 23.02 -8.06 -1.75
N HIS A 35 22.77 -9.33 -1.43
CA HIS A 35 21.96 -10.21 -2.28
C HIS A 35 20.56 -9.63 -2.52
N ILE A 36 19.84 -9.26 -1.46
CA ILE A 36 18.48 -8.70 -1.55
C ILE A 36 18.46 -7.49 -2.47
N VAL A 37 19.37 -6.53 -2.23
CA VAL A 37 19.41 -5.28 -2.98
C VAL A 37 19.68 -5.53 -4.46
N ARG A 38 20.61 -6.44 -4.78
CA ARG A 38 20.95 -6.76 -6.17
C ARG A 38 19.86 -7.55 -6.91
N LYS A 39 19.04 -8.33 -6.20
CA LYS A 39 17.94 -9.11 -6.79
C LYS A 39 16.62 -8.34 -6.90
N SER A 40 16.37 -7.39 -6.01
CA SER A 40 15.15 -6.57 -6.05
C SER A 40 15.35 -5.40 -7.03
N PRO A 41 14.62 -5.33 -8.16
CA PRO A 41 14.82 -4.27 -9.15
C PRO A 41 14.64 -2.87 -8.57
N ILE A 42 13.67 -2.70 -7.65
CA ILE A 42 13.41 -1.41 -7.01
C ILE A 42 14.54 -0.99 -6.06
N LEU A 43 15.11 -1.93 -5.31
CA LEU A 43 16.24 -1.64 -4.43
C LEU A 43 17.51 -1.40 -5.25
N GLU A 44 17.77 -2.20 -6.28
CA GLU A 44 18.94 -2.04 -7.14
C GLU A 44 18.95 -0.66 -7.83
N ASN A 45 17.80 -0.27 -8.38
CA ASN A 45 17.66 1.01 -9.10
C ASN A 45 17.84 2.22 -8.18
N ASN A 46 17.34 2.15 -6.94
CA ASN A 46 17.31 3.30 -6.04
C ASN A 46 18.50 3.36 -5.06
N ILE A 47 18.95 2.21 -4.53
CA ILE A 47 19.99 2.14 -3.51
C ILE A 47 21.18 1.23 -3.86
N GLY A 48 21.10 0.44 -4.94
CA GLY A 48 22.15 -0.52 -5.33
C GLY A 48 23.54 0.10 -5.59
N ARG A 49 23.58 1.35 -6.06
CA ARG A 49 24.83 2.11 -6.25
C ARG A 49 25.63 2.34 -4.96
N TYR A 50 24.98 2.26 -3.80
CA TYR A 50 25.61 2.47 -2.48
C TYR A 50 26.29 1.23 -1.91
N PHE A 51 26.21 0.11 -2.64
CA PHE A 51 26.83 -1.16 -2.31
C PHE A 51 28.05 -1.39 -3.22
N GLU A 52 29.23 -0.97 -2.77
CA GLU A 52 30.46 -1.08 -3.53
C GLU A 52 31.13 -2.45 -3.28
N TYR A 53 30.92 -3.38 -4.20
CA TYR A 53 31.57 -4.69 -4.18
C TYR A 53 32.82 -4.69 -5.06
N LYS A 54 33.97 -5.08 -4.49
CA LYS A 54 35.29 -5.13 -5.18
C LYS A 54 35.79 -6.55 -5.43
N GLY A 55 35.04 -7.57 -5.03
CA GLY A 55 35.42 -8.97 -5.23
C GLY A 55 35.15 -9.49 -6.66
N PRO A 56 35.52 -10.75 -6.95
CA PRO A 56 35.25 -11.36 -8.24
C PRO A 56 33.75 -11.60 -8.45
N VAL A 57 33.28 -11.43 -9.69
CA VAL A 57 31.90 -11.77 -10.08
C VAL A 57 31.86 -13.25 -10.47
N ILE A 58 31.14 -14.06 -9.71
CA ILE A 58 30.93 -15.48 -10.00
C ILE A 58 29.62 -15.64 -10.78
N ARG A 59 29.67 -16.42 -11.87
CA ARG A 59 28.52 -16.69 -12.72
C ARG A 59 28.26 -18.20 -12.85
N PHE A 60 27.00 -18.56 -13.00
CA PHE A 60 26.58 -19.90 -13.40
C PHE A 60 26.91 -20.18 -14.87
N PRO A 61 26.86 -21.44 -15.33
CA PRO A 61 27.05 -21.79 -16.74
C PRO A 61 26.08 -21.08 -17.70
N ASN A 62 24.88 -20.72 -17.24
CA ASN A 62 23.89 -19.92 -17.97
C ASN A 62 24.23 -18.41 -18.02
N LYS A 63 25.40 -17.99 -17.50
CA LYS A 63 25.90 -16.62 -17.37
C LYS A 63 25.20 -15.73 -16.33
N GLU A 64 24.22 -16.24 -15.61
CA GLU A 64 23.59 -15.53 -14.48
C GLU A 64 24.56 -15.40 -13.30
N ILE A 65 24.39 -14.37 -12.48
CA ILE A 65 25.24 -14.15 -11.31
C ILE A 65 24.89 -15.19 -10.23
N ASN A 66 25.93 -15.84 -9.69
CA ASN A 66 25.79 -16.79 -8.59
C ASN A 66 25.92 -16.05 -7.25
N TYR A 67 24.79 -15.55 -6.75
CA TYR A 67 24.74 -14.77 -5.52
C TYR A 67 25.17 -15.56 -4.28
N ASP A 68 24.83 -16.85 -4.16
CA ASP A 68 25.22 -17.69 -3.02
C ASP A 68 26.76 -17.78 -2.87
N SER A 69 27.48 -17.79 -4.00
CA SER A 69 28.94 -17.79 -3.99
C SER A 69 29.50 -16.41 -3.63
N LEU A 70 28.85 -15.33 -4.08
CA LEU A 70 29.23 -13.96 -3.69
C LEU A 70 29.00 -13.72 -2.20
N GLU A 71 27.88 -14.22 -1.64
CA GLU A 71 27.63 -14.17 -0.20
C GLU A 71 28.73 -14.84 0.58
N THR A 72 29.13 -16.05 0.17
CA THR A 72 30.22 -16.79 0.82
C THR A 72 31.54 -16.00 0.79
N ILE A 73 31.83 -15.30 -0.31
CA ILE A 73 33.01 -14.42 -0.40
C ILE A 73 32.88 -13.27 0.61
N ILE A 74 31.74 -12.57 0.64
CA ILE A 74 31.52 -11.43 1.54
C ILE A 74 31.56 -11.87 3.00
N ILE A 75 31.01 -13.05 3.34
CA ILE A 75 31.06 -13.60 4.71
C ILE A 75 32.51 -13.85 5.14
N ASN A 76 33.33 -14.43 4.26
CA ASN A 76 34.72 -14.76 4.56
C ASN A 76 35.67 -13.55 4.49
N GLN A 77 35.33 -12.54 3.68
CA GLN A 77 36.12 -11.31 3.44
C GLN A 77 35.20 -10.08 3.45
N PRO A 78 34.67 -9.64 4.60
CA PRO A 78 33.67 -8.56 4.67
C PRO A 78 34.14 -7.22 4.08
N GLU A 79 35.44 -6.98 4.02
CA GLU A 79 36.07 -5.77 3.47
C GLU A 79 35.90 -5.59 1.96
N VAL A 80 35.54 -6.65 1.23
CA VAL A 80 35.28 -6.56 -0.21
C VAL A 80 33.98 -5.84 -0.53
N LEU A 81 33.10 -5.66 0.47
CA LEU A 81 31.83 -4.96 0.35
C LEU A 81 31.84 -3.71 1.25
N PHE A 82 31.71 -2.56 0.62
CA PHE A 82 31.56 -1.29 1.30
C PHE A 82 30.15 -0.72 1.11
N ILE A 83 29.45 -0.40 2.21
CA ILE A 83 28.06 0.06 2.18
C ILE A 83 28.01 1.51 2.69
N ARG A 84 27.57 2.44 1.83
CA ARG A 84 27.45 3.87 2.16
C ARG A 84 26.16 4.19 2.93
N THR A 85 26.14 3.88 4.22
CA THR A 85 24.98 4.10 5.10
C THR A 85 24.44 5.52 5.09
N SER A 86 25.32 6.52 5.15
CA SER A 86 24.91 7.94 5.17
C SER A 86 24.13 8.37 3.92
N GLU A 87 24.38 7.71 2.78
CA GLU A 87 23.67 7.98 1.53
C GLU A 87 22.40 7.12 1.40
N ILE A 88 22.43 5.90 1.93
CA ILE A 88 21.22 5.06 2.05
C ILE A 88 20.21 5.74 2.97
N ALA A 89 20.63 6.32 4.10
CA ALA A 89 19.78 7.00 5.08
C ALA A 89 18.90 8.12 4.49
N LYS A 90 19.38 8.74 3.39
CA LYS A 90 18.71 9.81 2.63
C LYS A 90 17.80 9.30 1.52
N SER A 91 17.67 7.98 1.35
CA SER A 91 16.75 7.39 0.38
C SER A 91 15.34 7.31 0.97
N PRO A 92 14.31 7.15 0.10
CA PRO A 92 12.93 6.99 0.53
C PRO A 92 12.78 5.95 1.64
N LYS A 93 12.03 6.28 2.72
CA LYS A 93 11.97 5.44 3.93
C LYS A 93 11.40 4.05 3.64
N GLY A 94 10.47 3.96 2.69
CA GLY A 94 9.90 2.70 2.25
C GLY A 94 10.92 1.69 1.75
N LEU A 95 11.92 2.15 1.00
CA LEU A 95 12.97 1.30 0.44
C LEU A 95 13.89 0.72 1.53
N LEU A 96 14.18 1.50 2.56
CA LEU A 96 14.96 1.03 3.71
C LEU A 96 14.18 -0.02 4.48
N ALA A 97 12.89 0.22 4.69
CA ALA A 97 12.00 -0.71 5.36
C ALA A 97 11.78 -1.99 4.56
N GLU A 98 11.68 -1.93 3.23
CA GLU A 98 11.58 -3.11 2.37
C GLU A 98 12.84 -3.99 2.48
N ALA A 99 14.03 -3.38 2.39
CA ALA A 99 15.29 -4.10 2.55
C ALA A 99 15.39 -4.73 3.96
N ALA A 100 15.04 -3.97 5.00
CA ALA A 100 15.02 -4.44 6.38
C ALA A 100 13.99 -5.56 6.62
N ASN A 101 12.82 -5.48 5.99
CA ASN A 101 11.74 -6.47 6.12
C ASN A 101 12.14 -7.79 5.45
N LYS A 102 12.76 -7.72 4.26
CA LYS A 102 13.33 -8.89 3.56
C LYS A 102 14.41 -9.59 4.37
N MET A 103 15.26 -8.81 5.05
CA MET A 103 16.26 -9.31 6.00
C MET A 103 15.61 -9.98 7.22
N ALA A 104 14.64 -9.32 7.86
CA ALA A 104 13.96 -9.82 9.05
C ALA A 104 13.19 -11.12 8.78
N LEU A 105 12.52 -11.22 7.62
CA LEU A 105 11.82 -12.43 7.18
C LEU A 105 12.77 -13.61 6.95
N TRP A 106 13.91 -13.36 6.31
CA TRP A 106 14.95 -14.37 6.13
C TRP A 106 15.50 -14.87 7.46
N GLU A 107 15.79 -13.96 8.38
CA GLU A 107 16.29 -14.31 9.71
C GLU A 107 15.26 -15.15 10.46
N LEU A 108 14.00 -14.72 10.51
CA LEU A 108 12.94 -15.49 11.15
C LEU A 108 12.80 -16.89 10.52
N ASN A 109 12.89 -16.98 9.21
CA ASN A 109 12.85 -18.28 8.53
C ASN A 109 13.99 -19.20 9.00
N LYS A 110 15.23 -18.69 9.04
CA LYS A 110 16.39 -19.44 9.56
C LYS A 110 16.19 -19.87 11.01
N VAL A 111 15.69 -18.99 11.86
CA VAL A 111 15.42 -19.25 13.28
C VAL A 111 14.42 -20.40 13.45
N LEU A 112 13.30 -20.35 12.73
CA LEU A 112 12.25 -21.38 12.83
C LEU A 112 12.68 -22.72 12.22
N LEU A 113 13.44 -22.71 11.12
CA LEU A 113 14.02 -23.92 10.55
C LEU A 113 15.07 -24.54 11.49
N ALA A 114 15.93 -23.73 12.12
CA ALA A 114 16.94 -24.19 13.07
C ALA A 114 16.28 -24.90 14.27
N LYS A 115 15.20 -24.33 14.83
CA LYS A 115 14.40 -24.96 15.90
C LYS A 115 13.91 -26.35 15.49
N ARG A 116 13.51 -26.53 14.23
CA ARG A 116 13.05 -27.82 13.71
C ARG A 116 14.18 -28.83 13.52
N LEU A 117 15.37 -28.39 13.10
CA LEU A 117 16.53 -29.26 12.88
C LEU A 117 17.14 -29.79 14.18
N GLY A 118 16.90 -29.10 15.30
CA GLY A 118 17.25 -29.54 16.65
C GLY A 118 18.14 -28.54 17.40
N GLU A 119 18.40 -28.82 18.69
CA GLU A 119 19.09 -27.90 19.60
C GLU A 119 20.47 -27.45 19.13
N LYS A 120 21.21 -28.33 18.44
CA LYS A 120 22.55 -28.01 17.93
C LYS A 120 22.52 -26.86 16.92
N GLU A 121 21.56 -26.88 15.99
CA GLU A 121 21.44 -25.82 14.98
C GLU A 121 20.73 -24.59 15.55
N LEU A 122 19.81 -24.79 16.51
CA LEU A 122 19.16 -23.70 17.23
C LEU A 122 20.14 -22.88 18.09
N ALA A 123 21.24 -23.47 18.57
CA ALA A 123 22.19 -22.80 19.45
C ALA A 123 22.73 -21.47 18.88
N LEU A 124 22.86 -21.35 17.56
CA LEU A 124 23.27 -20.12 16.87
C LEU A 124 22.20 -19.02 16.88
N TYR A 125 20.93 -19.41 17.00
CA TYR A 125 19.74 -18.55 16.89
C TYR A 125 18.92 -18.49 18.18
N GLN A 126 19.49 -18.96 19.30
CA GLN A 126 18.75 -19.19 20.54
C GLN A 126 18.09 -17.92 21.06
N THR A 127 18.80 -16.79 21.01
CA THR A 127 18.29 -15.48 21.47
C THR A 127 17.12 -15.02 20.62
N GLN A 128 17.24 -15.12 19.30
CA GLN A 128 16.20 -14.77 18.34
C GLN A 128 14.96 -15.64 18.54
N TYR A 129 15.14 -16.95 18.70
CA TYR A 129 14.05 -17.87 18.95
C TYR A 129 13.33 -17.58 20.27
N GLN A 130 14.06 -17.25 21.35
CA GLN A 130 13.46 -16.88 22.63
C GLN A 130 12.57 -15.63 22.52
N VAL A 131 12.99 -14.63 21.73
CA VAL A 131 12.16 -13.45 21.47
C VAL A 131 10.87 -13.85 20.74
N PHE A 132 10.98 -14.68 19.70
CA PHE A 132 9.81 -15.19 18.98
C PHE A 132 8.87 -16.02 19.88
N GLU A 133 9.43 -16.93 20.67
CA GLU A 133 8.70 -17.83 21.57
C GLU A 133 7.94 -17.04 22.65
N GLN A 134 8.55 -15.99 23.21
CA GLN A 134 7.88 -15.10 24.17
C GLN A 134 6.67 -14.39 23.54
N LEU A 135 6.81 -13.92 22.30
CA LEU A 135 5.71 -13.31 21.56
C LEU A 135 4.60 -14.33 21.31
N LEU A 136 4.94 -15.56 20.93
CA LEU A 136 3.97 -16.63 20.69
C LEU A 136 3.20 -17.00 21.97
N ILE A 137 3.92 -17.24 23.07
CA ILE A 137 3.34 -17.62 24.37
C ILE A 137 2.34 -16.58 24.87
N ALA A 138 2.58 -15.29 24.62
CA ALA A 138 1.70 -14.22 25.06
C ALA A 138 0.28 -14.28 24.46
N TYR A 139 0.08 -14.97 23.33
CA TYR A 139 -1.21 -15.05 22.63
C TYR A 139 -1.78 -16.46 22.50
N LEU A 140 -1.02 -17.51 22.88
CA LEU A 140 -1.50 -18.89 22.80
C LEU A 140 -2.67 -19.14 23.77
N PRO A 141 -3.68 -19.94 23.37
CA PRO A 141 -4.77 -20.31 24.28
C PRO A 141 -4.27 -21.28 25.37
N GLN A 142 -4.93 -21.32 26.52
CA GLN A 142 -4.50 -22.15 27.66
C GLN A 142 -4.38 -23.65 27.32
N LYS A 143 -5.28 -24.18 26.47
CA LYS A 143 -5.23 -25.59 26.03
C LYS A 143 -4.04 -25.89 25.11
N ALA A 144 -3.38 -24.88 24.55
CA ALA A 144 -2.17 -25.02 23.76
C ALA A 144 -0.90 -25.24 24.61
N PHE A 145 -1.00 -25.15 25.94
CA PHE A 145 0.10 -25.41 26.85
C PHE A 145 0.09 -26.85 27.40
N ARG A 146 1.27 -27.36 27.68
CA ARG A 146 1.51 -28.58 28.45
C ARG A 146 2.24 -28.20 29.73
N ASN A 147 1.84 -28.81 30.84
CA ASN A 147 2.57 -28.66 32.10
C ASN A 147 3.68 -29.71 32.16
N GLU A 148 4.92 -29.26 32.14
CA GLU A 148 6.10 -30.08 32.41
C GLU A 148 6.83 -29.49 33.62
N ASN A 149 6.99 -30.27 34.69
CA ASN A 149 7.67 -29.86 35.94
C ASN A 149 7.15 -28.56 36.58
N GLY A 150 5.84 -28.28 36.45
CA GLY A 150 5.22 -27.08 37.01
C GLY A 150 5.40 -25.81 36.16
N ILE A 151 6.03 -25.93 34.99
CA ILE A 151 6.18 -24.85 34.01
C ILE A 151 5.24 -25.15 32.83
N ALA A 152 4.41 -24.18 32.47
CA ALA A 152 3.56 -24.26 31.29
C ALA A 152 4.39 -23.93 30.04
N THR A 153 4.64 -24.93 29.20
CA THR A 153 5.35 -24.78 27.93
C THR A 153 4.41 -25.02 26.75
N PRO A 154 4.64 -24.41 25.57
CA PRO A 154 3.84 -24.73 24.38
C PRO A 154 3.85 -26.23 24.10
N HIS A 155 2.70 -26.79 23.75
CA HIS A 155 2.60 -28.19 23.42
C HIS A 155 3.52 -28.52 22.22
N PRO A 156 4.37 -29.58 22.26
CA PRO A 156 5.40 -29.82 21.23
C PRO A 156 4.87 -29.93 19.79
N LYS A 157 3.61 -30.38 19.63
CA LYS A 157 2.95 -30.41 18.31
C LYS A 157 2.77 -29.02 17.67
N ILE A 158 2.75 -27.94 18.45
CA ILE A 158 2.65 -26.57 17.96
C ILE A 158 3.91 -26.17 17.20
N ASP A 159 5.09 -26.67 17.60
CA ASP A 159 6.36 -26.38 16.91
C ASP A 159 6.30 -26.80 15.43
N ASN A 160 5.56 -27.87 15.12
CA ASN A 160 5.38 -28.31 13.73
C ASN A 160 4.61 -27.29 12.88
N LEU A 161 3.74 -26.46 13.48
CA LEU A 161 2.97 -25.41 12.79
C LEU A 161 3.83 -24.20 12.45
N LEU A 162 4.98 -24.05 13.12
CA LEU A 162 5.92 -22.95 12.92
C LEU A 162 6.81 -23.14 11.69
N ASN A 163 6.67 -24.27 10.97
CA ASN A 163 7.43 -24.52 9.75
C ASN A 163 7.07 -23.47 8.66
N PRO A 164 8.02 -22.62 8.24
CA PRO A 164 7.74 -21.52 7.32
C PRO A 164 7.41 -21.98 5.89
N SER A 165 7.71 -23.24 5.53
CA SER A 165 7.35 -23.81 4.23
C SER A 165 5.88 -24.26 4.12
N LEU A 166 5.14 -24.35 5.24
CA LEU A 166 3.75 -24.83 5.21
C LEU A 166 2.80 -23.75 4.72
N SER A 167 1.90 -24.11 3.79
CA SER A 167 0.78 -23.26 3.41
C SER A 167 -0.23 -23.13 4.56
N PHE A 168 -1.21 -22.23 4.42
CA PHE A 168 -2.31 -22.16 5.37
C PHE A 168 -3.09 -23.48 5.41
N ASP A 169 -3.40 -24.07 4.25
CA ASP A 169 -4.14 -25.34 4.20
C ASP A 169 -3.39 -26.48 4.87
N ASP A 170 -2.06 -26.54 4.74
CA ASP A 170 -1.23 -27.52 5.43
C ASP A 170 -1.31 -27.32 6.96
N LYS A 171 -1.19 -26.08 7.43
CA LYS A 171 -1.30 -25.73 8.86
C LYS A 171 -2.69 -26.05 9.40
N LYS A 172 -3.74 -25.75 8.64
CA LYS A 172 -5.14 -26.06 8.97
C LYS A 172 -5.38 -27.57 9.06
N ALA A 173 -4.91 -28.34 8.09
CA ALA A 173 -5.02 -29.79 8.10
C ALA A 173 -4.30 -30.38 9.32
N MET A 174 -3.10 -29.87 9.62
CA MET A 174 -2.29 -30.36 10.73
C MET A 174 -2.90 -30.03 12.09
N ILE A 175 -3.34 -28.79 12.31
CA ILE A 175 -3.97 -28.40 13.58
C ILE A 175 -5.32 -29.10 13.79
N GLY A 176 -6.02 -29.47 12.72
CA GLY A 176 -7.22 -30.29 12.79
C GLY A 176 -7.00 -31.70 13.37
N THR A 177 -5.75 -32.18 13.40
CA THR A 177 -5.38 -33.46 14.06
C THR A 177 -5.12 -33.31 15.57
N PHE A 178 -5.14 -32.09 16.10
CA PHE A 178 -4.83 -31.81 17.49
C PHE A 178 -6.09 -31.97 18.34
N ASN A 179 -6.37 -33.21 18.76
CA ASN A 179 -7.55 -33.55 19.55
C ASN A 179 -7.68 -32.78 20.89
N PHE A 180 -6.63 -32.08 21.34
CA PHE A 180 -6.63 -31.25 22.54
C PHE A 180 -7.08 -29.80 22.27
N LEU A 181 -7.27 -29.39 21.02
CA LEU A 181 -7.75 -28.07 20.61
C LEU A 181 -9.12 -28.19 19.93
N GLU A 182 -10.11 -27.47 20.45
CA GLU A 182 -11.40 -27.28 19.77
C GLU A 182 -11.26 -26.26 18.64
N LEU A 183 -12.28 -26.11 17.79
CA LEU A 183 -12.21 -25.24 16.61
C LEU A 183 -11.85 -23.78 16.94
N ASP A 184 -12.38 -23.24 18.05
CA ASP A 184 -12.04 -21.90 18.54
C ASP A 184 -10.61 -21.80 19.08
N ASP A 185 -10.12 -22.86 19.73
CA ASP A 185 -8.73 -22.95 20.19
C ASP A 185 -7.76 -23.07 19.00
N GLN A 186 -8.18 -23.76 17.93
CA GLN A 186 -7.44 -23.86 16.68
C GLN A 186 -7.33 -22.49 16.00
N LEU A 187 -8.45 -21.75 15.90
CA LEU A 187 -8.46 -20.36 15.42
C LEU A 187 -7.48 -19.49 16.22
N SER A 188 -7.61 -19.54 17.54
CA SER A 188 -6.81 -18.73 18.47
C SER A 188 -5.31 -19.07 18.36
N THR A 189 -4.97 -20.35 18.20
CA THR A 189 -3.59 -20.81 18.03
C THR A 189 -2.97 -20.30 16.72
N LEU A 190 -3.70 -20.40 15.60
CA LEU A 190 -3.20 -19.88 14.32
C LEU A 190 -3.10 -18.34 14.31
N ASN A 191 -4.06 -17.64 14.92
CA ASN A 191 -4.00 -16.19 15.10
C ASN A 191 -2.82 -15.78 16.00
N ALA A 192 -2.50 -16.56 17.04
CA ALA A 192 -1.33 -16.32 17.89
C ALA A 192 -0.01 -16.44 17.10
N ILE A 193 0.12 -17.46 16.24
CA ILE A 193 1.28 -17.62 15.35
C ILE A 193 1.38 -16.44 14.38
N ASN A 194 0.26 -16.08 13.73
CA ASN A 194 0.17 -14.95 12.80
C ASN A 194 0.62 -13.63 13.45
N LEU A 195 0.17 -13.38 14.68
CA LEU A 195 0.53 -12.18 15.44
C LEU A 195 2.00 -12.21 15.90
N ALA A 196 2.50 -13.36 16.34
CA ALA A 196 3.90 -13.50 16.76
C ALA A 196 4.87 -13.27 15.59
N VAL A 197 4.55 -13.79 14.40
CA VAL A 197 5.31 -13.54 13.16
C VAL A 197 5.34 -12.05 12.84
N ASN A 198 4.17 -11.39 12.77
CA ASN A 198 4.11 -9.95 12.47
C ASN A 198 4.90 -9.11 13.48
N LYS A 199 4.74 -9.36 14.78
CA LYS A 199 5.45 -8.61 15.82
C LYS A 199 6.96 -8.84 15.83
N TYR A 200 7.40 -10.08 15.59
CA TYR A 200 8.82 -10.38 15.49
C TYR A 200 9.44 -9.65 14.29
N VAL A 201 8.82 -9.77 13.11
CA VAL A 201 9.29 -9.14 11.90
C VAL A 201 9.27 -7.63 12.02
N GLU A 202 8.21 -7.03 12.58
CA GLU A 202 8.12 -5.58 12.80
C GLU A 202 9.28 -5.06 13.65
N LYS A 203 9.50 -5.67 14.83
CA LYS A 203 10.59 -5.28 15.73
C LYS A 203 11.94 -5.41 15.06
N ARG A 204 12.19 -6.53 14.39
CA ARG A 204 13.48 -6.79 13.73
C ARG A 204 13.70 -5.88 12.52
N THR A 205 12.64 -5.58 11.78
CA THR A 205 12.67 -4.62 10.68
C THR A 205 13.02 -3.23 11.19
N GLU A 206 12.46 -2.80 12.32
CA GLU A 206 12.78 -1.49 12.91
C GLU A 206 14.26 -1.39 13.30
N GLU A 207 14.81 -2.43 13.94
CA GLU A 207 16.24 -2.48 14.30
C GLU A 207 17.14 -2.35 13.07
N LEU A 208 16.84 -3.10 12.01
CA LEU A 208 17.61 -3.07 10.75
C LEU A 208 17.40 -1.76 9.98
N PHE A 209 16.18 -1.21 9.97
CA PHE A 209 15.87 0.09 9.39
C PHE A 209 16.71 1.19 10.04
N ARG A 210 16.80 1.19 11.38
CA ARG A 210 17.67 2.13 12.13
C ARG A 210 19.14 1.88 11.85
N ALA A 211 19.58 0.63 11.72
CA ALA A 211 20.96 0.30 11.34
C ALA A 211 21.35 0.79 9.92
N LEU A 212 20.37 0.92 9.01
CA LEU A 212 20.55 1.52 7.69
C LEU A 212 20.50 3.06 7.70
N GLY A 213 20.33 3.68 8.87
CA GLY A 213 20.19 5.14 9.05
C GLY A 213 18.76 5.65 8.89
N GLY A 214 17.77 4.76 8.90
CA GLY A 214 16.37 5.12 8.97
C GLY A 214 16.03 5.81 10.29
N GLU A 215 15.23 6.89 10.20
CA GLU A 215 14.74 7.63 11.35
C GLU A 215 13.22 7.79 11.19
N ALA A 216 12.48 7.33 12.18
CA ALA A 216 11.04 7.46 12.29
C ALA A 216 10.64 7.47 13.78
N VAL A 217 9.64 8.28 14.12
CA VAL A 217 8.94 8.31 15.41
C VAL A 217 7.77 7.34 15.39
N ILE A 218 7.03 7.33 14.28
CA ILE A 218 5.94 6.41 14.00
C ILE A 218 6.50 5.38 13.04
N PHE A 219 6.45 4.12 13.44
CA PHE A 219 6.92 3.00 12.64
C PHE A 219 5.91 1.86 12.81
N SER A 220 5.41 1.34 11.69
CA SER A 220 4.64 0.10 11.68
C SER A 220 4.99 -0.72 10.46
N ASN A 221 5.07 -2.03 10.65
CA ASN A 221 5.44 -2.96 9.61
C ASN A 221 4.57 -4.21 9.68
N VAL A 222 3.73 -4.41 8.66
CA VAL A 222 2.69 -5.45 8.66
C VAL A 222 2.85 -6.33 7.43
N LEU A 223 2.86 -7.64 7.63
CA LEU A 223 2.73 -8.63 6.58
C LEU A 223 1.28 -9.14 6.58
N VAL A 224 0.73 -9.30 5.37
CA VAL A 224 -0.61 -9.88 5.19
C VAL A 224 -0.69 -10.74 3.95
N ALA A 225 -1.51 -11.79 4.03
CA ALA A 225 -1.96 -12.60 2.91
C ALA A 225 -3.49 -12.58 2.80
N ALA A 226 -3.99 -12.62 1.58
CA ALA A 226 -5.39 -12.81 1.25
C ALA A 226 -5.51 -13.91 0.18
N GLY A 227 -6.51 -14.79 0.28
CA GLY A 227 -6.69 -15.90 -0.66
C GLY A 227 -7.45 -17.05 -0.04
N ASP A 228 -7.33 -18.24 -0.64
CA ASP A 228 -7.93 -19.48 -0.13
C ASP A 228 -7.00 -20.34 0.73
N GLY A 229 -5.67 -20.11 0.70
CA GLY A 229 -4.70 -20.85 1.52
C GLY A 229 -3.96 -21.98 0.78
N SER A 230 -4.18 -22.10 -0.53
CA SER A 230 -3.80 -23.24 -1.37
C SER A 230 -2.41 -23.16 -2.04
N ASN A 231 -1.52 -22.27 -1.57
CA ASN A 231 -0.07 -22.16 -1.90
C ASN A 231 0.27 -21.22 -3.08
N THR A 232 1.17 -20.23 -2.86
CA THR A 232 1.83 -19.43 -3.91
C THR A 232 3.25 -19.94 -4.24
N SER A 233 3.73 -19.67 -5.45
CA SER A 233 5.17 -19.68 -5.76
C SER A 233 5.82 -18.42 -5.19
N GLY A 234 6.82 -18.54 -4.32
CA GLY A 234 7.55 -17.39 -3.77
C GLY A 234 8.22 -16.56 -4.88
N LEU A 235 8.24 -15.23 -4.73
CA LEU A 235 8.63 -14.24 -5.75
C LEU A 235 10.07 -14.39 -6.29
N LEU A 236 11.00 -14.93 -5.49
CA LEU A 236 12.43 -14.97 -5.82
C LEU A 236 12.87 -16.29 -6.48
N GLU A 237 11.93 -17.07 -7.02
CA GLU A 237 12.20 -18.46 -7.45
C GLU A 237 12.92 -19.24 -6.34
N GLU A 238 12.51 -19.03 -5.09
CA GLU A 238 13.09 -19.69 -3.93
C GLU A 238 12.88 -21.20 -4.06
N ARG A 239 13.95 -21.91 -4.40
CA ARG A 239 13.94 -23.36 -4.55
C ARG A 239 14.37 -23.97 -3.23
N GLU A 240 13.55 -24.84 -2.66
CA GLU A 240 13.93 -25.64 -1.49
C GLU A 240 15.09 -26.61 -1.79
N LYS A 241 15.32 -26.93 -3.07
CA LYS A 241 16.37 -27.86 -3.51
C LYS A 241 17.15 -27.31 -4.70
N ASP A 242 18.47 -27.52 -4.70
CA ASP A 242 19.35 -27.25 -5.84
C ASP A 242 19.06 -28.22 -7.00
N GLU A 243 19.70 -28.00 -8.16
CA GLU A 243 19.57 -28.82 -9.37
C GLU A 243 19.99 -30.29 -9.17
N LYS A 244 20.67 -30.62 -8.05
CA LYS A 244 21.09 -31.97 -7.68
C LYS A 244 20.21 -32.60 -6.61
N GLY A 245 19.07 -31.98 -6.29
CA GLY A 245 18.11 -32.44 -5.29
C GLY A 245 18.59 -32.31 -3.85
N ARG A 246 19.70 -31.60 -3.61
CA ARG A 246 20.19 -31.28 -2.26
C ARG A 246 19.42 -30.06 -1.77
N TRP A 247 19.11 -30.02 -0.48
CA TRP A 247 18.49 -28.85 0.13
C TRP A 247 19.31 -27.60 -0.22
N ASN A 248 18.64 -26.63 -0.82
CA ASN A 248 19.28 -25.41 -1.25
C ASN A 248 19.79 -24.68 0.00
N LYS A 249 21.04 -24.21 -0.03
CA LYS A 249 21.53 -23.25 0.98
C LYS A 249 21.02 -21.83 0.69
N GLY A 250 20.53 -21.60 -0.54
CA GLY A 250 19.79 -20.42 -0.95
C GLY A 250 18.39 -20.35 -0.35
N LEU A 251 17.74 -19.20 -0.57
CA LEU A 251 16.59 -18.71 0.18
C LEU A 251 15.44 -19.73 0.36
N PRO A 252 14.98 -19.94 1.61
CA PRO A 252 13.83 -20.80 1.91
C PRO A 252 12.52 -20.11 1.53
N LYS A 253 11.58 -20.87 0.97
CA LYS A 253 10.22 -20.41 0.63
C LYS A 253 9.54 -19.79 1.86
N ALA A 254 9.47 -18.46 1.93
CA ALA A 254 8.91 -17.76 3.09
C ALA A 254 7.38 -17.57 3.03
N VAL A 255 6.71 -18.22 2.08
CA VAL A 255 5.26 -18.13 1.83
C VAL A 255 4.43 -18.40 3.10
N GLY A 256 4.83 -19.34 3.95
CA GLY A 256 4.13 -19.63 5.22
C GLY A 256 4.34 -18.61 6.33
N LEU A 257 5.11 -17.54 6.10
CA LEU A 257 5.33 -16.44 7.05
C LEU A 257 4.44 -15.22 6.79
N PHE A 258 3.60 -15.23 5.75
CA PHE A 258 2.60 -14.18 5.55
C PHE A 258 1.31 -14.51 6.30
N PRO A 259 0.93 -13.71 7.31
CA PRO A 259 -0.26 -13.97 8.13
C PRO A 259 -1.57 -13.75 7.38
N TYR A 260 -2.55 -14.62 7.60
CA TYR A 260 -3.92 -14.47 7.09
C TYR A 260 -4.84 -13.94 8.19
N GLN A 261 -5.88 -13.21 7.81
CA GLN A 261 -7.02 -12.97 8.69
C GLN A 261 -7.97 -14.17 8.62
N LEU A 262 -8.26 -14.80 9.75
CA LEU A 262 -8.94 -16.09 9.83
C LEU A 262 -10.35 -15.96 10.38
N VAL A 263 -11.28 -16.74 9.83
CA VAL A 263 -12.66 -16.83 10.30
C VAL A 263 -13.13 -18.28 10.39
N ILE A 264 -14.07 -18.54 11.31
CA ILE A 264 -14.81 -19.78 11.34
C ILE A 264 -16.03 -19.63 10.44
N LYS A 265 -16.07 -20.43 9.37
CA LYS A 265 -17.26 -20.53 8.55
C LYS A 265 -18.26 -21.44 9.24
N PRO A 266 -19.51 -20.97 9.50
CA PRO A 266 -20.51 -21.77 10.17
C PRO A 266 -20.88 -22.99 9.32
N ALA A 267 -21.31 -24.07 9.99
CA ALA A 267 -21.75 -25.28 9.31
C ALA A 267 -22.98 -25.00 8.43
N ASP A 268 -23.00 -25.58 7.24
CA ASP A 268 -24.17 -25.60 6.35
C ASP A 268 -24.66 -27.06 6.22
N LYS A 269 -25.85 -27.28 5.64
CA LYS A 269 -26.51 -28.59 5.52
C LYS A 269 -25.64 -29.72 4.95
N LYS A 270 -24.53 -29.39 4.26
CA LYS A 270 -23.59 -30.34 3.65
C LYS A 270 -22.15 -30.26 4.17
N VAL A 271 -21.77 -29.23 4.93
CA VAL A 271 -20.36 -28.95 5.27
C VAL A 271 -20.25 -28.59 6.75
N LYS A 272 -19.32 -29.26 7.46
CA LYS A 272 -19.03 -28.95 8.87
C LYS A 272 -18.39 -27.57 9.00
N ALA A 273 -18.53 -26.95 10.18
CA ALA A 273 -17.85 -25.72 10.49
C ALA A 273 -16.33 -25.91 10.31
N GLN A 274 -15.69 -24.96 9.64
CA GLN A 274 -14.27 -25.05 9.30
C GLN A 274 -13.60 -23.68 9.31
N LEU A 275 -12.29 -23.69 9.59
CA LEU A 275 -11.45 -22.51 9.48
C LEU A 275 -11.21 -22.17 8.00
N GLU A 276 -11.38 -20.91 7.64
CA GLU A 276 -11.03 -20.39 6.31
C GLU A 276 -10.32 -19.03 6.44
N PRO A 277 -9.37 -18.73 5.55
CA PRO A 277 -8.82 -17.39 5.45
C PRO A 277 -9.82 -16.45 4.78
N LEU A 278 -9.74 -15.17 5.11
CA LEU A 278 -10.45 -14.12 4.39
C LEU A 278 -9.78 -13.87 3.03
N ARG A 279 -10.61 -13.54 2.04
CA ARG A 279 -10.18 -13.22 0.67
C ARG A 279 -9.82 -11.75 0.52
N PHE A 280 -9.94 -11.00 1.59
CA PHE A 280 -9.41 -9.66 1.72
C PHE A 280 -8.85 -9.50 3.14
N THR A 281 -7.98 -8.52 3.33
CA THR A 281 -7.56 -8.09 4.66
C THR A 281 -7.94 -6.63 4.86
N SER A 282 -8.05 -6.24 6.12
CA SER A 282 -8.31 -4.87 6.56
C SER A 282 -7.28 -4.52 7.64
N ASN A 283 -6.52 -3.45 7.42
CA ASN A 283 -5.49 -2.99 8.35
C ASN A 283 -5.68 -1.49 8.58
N ASP A 284 -6.02 -1.14 9.83
CA ASP A 284 -6.27 0.24 10.24
C ASP A 284 -4.98 0.93 10.70
N PHE A 285 -4.79 2.17 10.25
CA PHE A 285 -3.65 3.00 10.54
C PHE A 285 -4.08 4.44 10.84
N LYS A 286 -3.13 5.22 11.35
CA LYS A 286 -3.30 6.66 11.56
C LYS A 286 -2.23 7.44 10.80
N THR A 287 -2.61 8.58 10.24
CA THR A 287 -1.63 9.52 9.70
C THR A 287 -0.76 10.06 10.84
N ALA A 288 0.46 10.48 10.50
CA ALA A 288 1.47 10.86 11.48
C ALA A 288 1.03 12.05 12.37
N GLY A 289 0.31 13.02 11.79
CA GLY A 289 -0.01 14.28 12.44
C GLY A 289 1.24 15.12 12.70
N GLU A 290 1.12 16.12 13.58
CA GLU A 290 2.23 16.97 14.04
C GLU A 290 3.05 17.63 12.91
N ASN A 291 2.42 17.90 11.77
CA ASN A 291 3.06 18.46 10.57
C ASN A 291 4.16 17.56 9.96
N ARG A 292 4.04 16.24 10.13
CA ARG A 292 4.90 15.24 9.48
C ARG A 292 4.19 14.58 8.30
N ILE A 293 4.97 14.19 7.30
CA ILE A 293 4.47 13.41 6.16
C ILE A 293 4.17 12.00 6.68
N THR A 294 3.07 11.41 6.21
CA THR A 294 2.80 9.99 6.44
C THR A 294 3.22 9.24 5.19
N ASN A 295 4.19 8.35 5.32
CA ASN A 295 4.76 7.58 4.23
C ASN A 295 4.34 6.11 4.37
N LEU A 296 3.59 5.62 3.39
CA LEU A 296 3.10 4.26 3.30
C LEU A 296 3.81 3.57 2.13
N HIS A 297 4.64 2.58 2.42
CA HIS A 297 5.30 1.73 1.43
C HIS A 297 4.56 0.42 1.29
N MET A 298 4.43 -0.06 0.06
CA MET A 298 3.76 -1.32 -0.24
C MET A 298 4.60 -2.15 -1.21
N ASP A 299 4.97 -3.35 -0.78
CA ASP A 299 5.68 -4.32 -1.61
C ASP A 299 4.82 -5.58 -1.72
N VAL A 300 4.48 -6.00 -2.95
CA VAL A 300 3.67 -7.19 -3.17
C VAL A 300 4.58 -8.39 -3.39
N TRP A 301 4.37 -9.42 -2.58
CA TRP A 301 5.22 -10.62 -2.53
C TRP A 301 4.61 -11.82 -3.25
N GLY A 302 3.28 -11.87 -3.33
CA GLY A 302 2.53 -12.96 -3.96
C GLY A 302 1.67 -12.40 -5.07
N TYR A 303 1.93 -12.83 -6.30
CA TYR A 303 1.15 -12.42 -7.48
C TYR A 303 0.40 -13.59 -8.08
N ASN A 304 -0.75 -13.25 -8.64
CA ASN A 304 -1.47 -14.10 -9.57
C ASN A 304 -0.95 -13.84 -10.99
N ALA A 305 -0.74 -14.89 -11.78
CA ALA A 305 -0.27 -14.79 -13.16
C ALA A 305 -1.34 -14.23 -14.12
N GLU A 306 -2.63 -14.41 -13.82
CA GLU A 306 -3.75 -14.07 -14.72
C GLU A 306 -4.61 -12.90 -14.21
N LYS A 307 -4.47 -12.52 -12.94
CA LYS A 307 -5.29 -11.49 -12.28
C LYS A 307 -4.42 -10.42 -11.64
N GLN A 308 -4.88 -9.18 -11.66
CA GLN A 308 -4.15 -8.08 -11.04
C GLN A 308 -4.33 -8.11 -9.50
N THR A 309 -3.24 -8.02 -8.75
CA THR A 309 -3.34 -7.82 -7.29
C THR A 309 -4.01 -6.48 -7.03
N THR A 310 -4.93 -6.41 -6.08
CA THR A 310 -5.69 -5.17 -5.81
C THR A 310 -5.45 -4.74 -4.37
N VAL A 311 -4.96 -3.52 -4.19
CA VAL A 311 -4.81 -2.85 -2.89
C VAL A 311 -5.69 -1.60 -2.89
N VAL A 312 -6.45 -1.41 -1.81
CA VAL A 312 -7.34 -0.26 -1.63
C VAL A 312 -6.94 0.46 -0.37
N ILE A 313 -6.65 1.75 -0.48
CA ILE A 313 -6.44 2.65 0.65
C ILE A 313 -7.70 3.50 0.78
N GLU A 314 -8.30 3.59 1.97
CA GLU A 314 -9.48 4.42 2.22
C GLU A 314 -9.22 5.41 3.36
N LYS A 315 -9.39 6.70 3.09
CA LYS A 315 -9.25 7.79 4.08
C LYS A 315 -10.38 8.79 3.89
N ASN A 316 -11.12 9.09 4.95
CA ASN A 316 -12.24 10.05 4.94
C ASN A 316 -13.27 9.77 3.82
N GLY A 317 -13.55 8.50 3.54
CA GLY A 317 -14.49 8.07 2.49
C GLY A 317 -14.00 8.30 1.07
N LEU A 318 -12.72 8.63 0.86
CA LEU A 318 -12.04 8.68 -0.43
C LEU A 318 -11.15 7.44 -0.58
N THR A 319 -11.24 6.75 -1.71
CA THR A 319 -10.54 5.49 -1.96
C THR A 319 -9.50 5.61 -3.07
N TYR A 320 -8.31 5.06 -2.81
CA TYR A 320 -7.19 5.01 -3.74
C TYR A 320 -6.92 3.54 -4.08
N HIS A 321 -7.10 3.19 -5.35
CA HIS A 321 -6.90 1.83 -5.85
C HIS A 321 -5.51 1.72 -6.44
N LEU A 322 -4.82 0.65 -6.08
CA LEU A 322 -3.53 0.28 -6.63
C LEU A 322 -3.60 -1.15 -7.17
N PHE A 323 -3.20 -1.31 -8.43
CA PHE A 323 -3.25 -2.56 -9.16
C PHE A 323 -1.83 -3.08 -9.41
N GLY A 324 -1.58 -4.33 -9.04
CA GLY A 324 -0.30 -5.00 -9.20
C GLY A 324 -0.34 -6.10 -10.25
N SER A 325 0.80 -6.38 -10.88
CA SER A 325 0.95 -7.49 -11.83
C SER A 325 2.20 -8.30 -11.55
N GLY A 326 2.11 -9.62 -11.78
CA GLY A 326 3.25 -10.53 -11.69
C GLY A 326 4.35 -10.24 -12.72
N GLU A 327 4.05 -9.56 -13.83
CA GLU A 327 5.03 -9.19 -14.85
C GLU A 327 5.96 -8.07 -14.37
N THR A 328 5.40 -6.99 -13.83
CA THR A 328 6.14 -5.78 -13.43
C THR A 328 6.56 -5.80 -11.97
N ARG A 329 5.88 -6.60 -11.14
CA ARG A 329 6.07 -6.67 -9.68
C ARG A 329 5.91 -5.32 -8.96
N PHE A 330 5.12 -4.41 -9.54
CA PHE A 330 4.85 -3.09 -8.98
C PHE A 330 3.35 -2.83 -8.95
N LEU A 331 2.93 -2.02 -7.99
CA LEU A 331 1.59 -1.43 -7.91
C LEU A 331 1.51 -0.15 -8.74
N SER A 332 0.33 0.10 -9.32
CA SER A 332 0.01 1.32 -10.07
C SER A 332 -1.46 1.72 -9.88
N PRO A 333 -1.79 3.01 -9.76
CA PRO A 333 -3.17 3.49 -9.79
C PRO A 333 -3.85 3.27 -11.15
N ASP A 334 -3.06 3.13 -12.22
CA ASP A 334 -3.56 2.85 -13.56
C ASP A 334 -3.80 1.34 -13.75
N SER A 335 -5.07 0.94 -13.80
CA SER A 335 -5.46 -0.45 -14.09
C SER A 335 -5.04 -0.96 -15.47
N ALA A 336 -4.72 -0.08 -16.43
CA ALA A 336 -4.23 -0.46 -17.76
C ALA A 336 -2.72 -0.76 -17.77
N PHE A 337 -2.01 -0.53 -16.66
CA PHE A 337 -0.56 -0.70 -16.54
C PHE A 337 -0.09 -2.13 -16.81
N ALA A 338 -0.95 -3.13 -16.62
CA ALA A 338 -0.63 -4.53 -16.89
C ALA A 338 -1.82 -5.32 -17.41
N LYS A 339 -1.57 -6.51 -17.97
CA LYS A 339 -2.62 -7.44 -18.38
C LYS A 339 -3.18 -8.19 -17.17
N GLY A 340 -4.43 -8.62 -17.28
CA GLY A 340 -5.09 -9.47 -16.28
C GLY A 340 -6.47 -8.94 -15.88
N ASN A 341 -7.29 -9.82 -15.32
CA ASN A 341 -8.61 -9.45 -14.83
C ASN A 341 -8.48 -8.66 -13.52
N THR A 342 -9.25 -7.56 -13.41
CA THR A 342 -9.30 -6.70 -12.22
C THR A 342 -10.48 -7.06 -11.32
N PHE A 343 -10.45 -6.67 -10.05
CA PHE A 343 -11.59 -6.88 -9.16
C PHE A 343 -12.84 -6.12 -9.66
N GLN A 344 -12.65 -4.94 -10.27
CA GLN A 344 -13.71 -4.21 -10.95
C GLN A 344 -14.36 -5.02 -12.09
N SER A 345 -13.58 -5.83 -12.82
CA SER A 345 -14.15 -6.69 -13.87
C SER A 345 -15.09 -7.76 -13.30
N ILE A 346 -14.77 -8.32 -12.12
CA ILE A 346 -15.61 -9.27 -11.40
C ILE A 346 -16.92 -8.61 -10.91
N ILE A 347 -16.82 -7.39 -10.37
CA ILE A 347 -17.98 -6.57 -9.97
C ILE A 347 -18.88 -6.30 -11.18
N ASN A 348 -18.27 -5.91 -12.32
CA ASN A 348 -18.98 -5.63 -13.55
C ASN A 348 -19.66 -6.87 -14.14
N ASP A 349 -19.04 -8.05 -14.10
CA ASP A 349 -19.68 -9.30 -14.52
C ASP A 349 -20.88 -9.65 -13.61
N LEU A 350 -20.71 -9.54 -12.29
CA LEU A 350 -21.80 -9.79 -11.35
C LEU A 350 -23.00 -8.87 -11.62
N LYS A 351 -22.75 -7.57 -11.80
CA LYS A 351 -23.78 -6.56 -12.04
C LYS A 351 -24.40 -6.66 -13.42
N ASN A 352 -23.59 -6.58 -14.47
CA ASN A 352 -24.06 -6.37 -15.84
C ASN A 352 -24.37 -7.68 -16.58
N ASN A 353 -23.90 -8.82 -16.09
CA ASN A 353 -24.14 -10.13 -16.71
C ASN A 353 -25.04 -10.99 -15.84
N LYS A 354 -24.66 -11.28 -14.59
CA LYS A 354 -25.41 -12.22 -13.73
C LYS A 354 -26.75 -11.64 -13.26
N ILE A 355 -26.71 -10.47 -12.63
CA ILE A 355 -27.92 -9.81 -12.09
C ILE A 355 -28.82 -9.35 -13.23
N ALA A 356 -28.26 -8.68 -14.25
CA ALA A 356 -29.03 -8.20 -15.40
C ALA A 356 -29.78 -9.33 -16.15
N LYS A 357 -29.19 -10.54 -16.28
CA LYS A 357 -29.88 -11.70 -16.88
C LYS A 357 -31.05 -12.17 -16.03
N LEU A 358 -30.92 -12.18 -14.70
CA LEU A 358 -32.02 -12.53 -13.81
C LEU A 358 -33.13 -11.47 -13.86
N ASP A 359 -32.77 -10.18 -13.92
CA ASP A 359 -33.73 -9.10 -14.13
C ASP A 359 -34.52 -9.28 -15.42
N GLU A 360 -33.85 -9.62 -16.53
CA GLU A 360 -34.53 -9.89 -17.80
C GLU A 360 -35.41 -11.15 -17.74
N MET A 361 -34.97 -12.20 -17.04
CA MET A 361 -35.77 -13.42 -16.85
C MET A 361 -37.01 -13.18 -15.99
N ILE A 362 -36.94 -12.30 -14.99
CA ILE A 362 -38.06 -12.00 -14.08
C ILE A 362 -39.00 -10.97 -14.72
N TYR A 363 -38.46 -9.81 -15.09
CA TYR A 363 -39.20 -8.60 -15.48
C TYR A 363 -39.14 -8.27 -16.97
N GLY A 364 -38.35 -9.00 -17.77
CA GLY A 364 -38.19 -8.72 -19.19
C GLY A 364 -39.49 -8.91 -19.98
N LYS A 365 -39.48 -8.45 -21.23
CA LYS A 365 -40.66 -8.48 -22.14
C LYS A 365 -41.27 -9.86 -22.36
N ARG A 366 -40.48 -10.93 -22.14
CA ARG A 366 -40.90 -12.34 -22.17
C ARG A 366 -40.46 -13.09 -20.91
N GLY A 367 -40.30 -12.38 -19.80
CA GLY A 367 -39.93 -12.94 -18.50
C GLY A 367 -41.09 -13.62 -17.78
N PHE A 368 -40.85 -14.06 -16.55
CA PHE A 368 -41.84 -14.73 -15.72
C PHE A 368 -43.10 -13.89 -15.52
N ASP A 369 -42.98 -12.58 -15.31
CA ASP A 369 -44.15 -11.70 -15.12
C ASP A 369 -45.08 -11.70 -16.33
N TYR A 370 -44.50 -11.56 -17.53
CA TYR A 370 -45.25 -11.63 -18.77
C TYR A 370 -45.95 -12.99 -18.94
N TRP A 371 -45.24 -14.10 -18.72
CA TRP A 371 -45.83 -15.44 -18.90
C TRP A 371 -46.89 -15.75 -17.86
N ILE A 372 -46.70 -15.33 -16.61
CA ILE A 372 -47.71 -15.50 -15.56
C ILE A 372 -48.96 -14.72 -15.93
N GLU A 373 -48.83 -13.46 -16.33
CA GLU A 373 -49.97 -12.62 -16.76
C GLU A 373 -50.68 -13.21 -17.98
N TYR A 374 -49.92 -13.62 -19.00
CA TYR A 374 -50.46 -14.25 -20.21
C TYR A 374 -51.27 -15.52 -19.91
N ASN A 375 -50.75 -16.40 -19.05
CA ASN A 375 -51.44 -17.63 -18.69
C ASN A 375 -52.62 -17.37 -17.73
N GLU A 376 -52.56 -16.37 -16.84
CA GLU A 376 -53.71 -15.96 -16.02
C GLU A 376 -54.83 -15.37 -16.89
N LYS A 377 -54.50 -14.61 -17.95
CA LYS A 377 -55.49 -14.13 -18.91
C LYS A 377 -56.16 -15.28 -19.66
N LYS A 378 -55.37 -16.21 -20.21
CA LYS A 378 -55.91 -17.42 -20.86
C LYS A 378 -56.78 -18.26 -19.95
N LYS A 379 -56.36 -18.42 -18.68
CA LYS A 379 -57.16 -19.12 -17.66
C LYS A 379 -58.50 -18.44 -17.43
N LYS A 380 -58.55 -17.10 -17.36
CA LYS A 380 -59.83 -16.36 -17.24
C LYS A 380 -60.72 -16.54 -18.47
N GLU A 381 -60.15 -16.46 -19.68
CA GLU A 381 -60.87 -16.69 -20.93
C GLU A 381 -61.45 -18.11 -20.98
N LEU A 382 -60.65 -19.13 -20.62
CA LEU A 382 -61.09 -20.52 -20.59
C LEU A 382 -62.18 -20.79 -19.54
N ILE A 383 -62.10 -20.17 -18.36
CA ILE A 383 -63.17 -20.25 -17.34
C ILE A 383 -64.48 -19.70 -17.91
N PHE A 384 -64.43 -18.55 -18.57
CA PHE A 384 -65.62 -17.96 -19.19
C PHE A 384 -66.23 -18.86 -20.29
N GLU A 385 -65.38 -19.52 -21.09
CA GLU A 385 -65.83 -20.50 -22.07
C GLU A 385 -66.46 -21.75 -21.43
N ILE A 386 -65.88 -22.25 -20.35
CA ILE A 386 -66.43 -23.37 -19.55
C ILE A 386 -67.82 -22.98 -19.03
N GLU A 387 -67.96 -21.82 -18.37
CA GLU A 387 -69.25 -21.33 -17.85
C GLU A 387 -70.31 -21.20 -18.95
N ARG A 388 -69.92 -20.67 -20.11
CA ARG A 388 -70.82 -20.56 -21.26
C ARG A 388 -71.23 -21.94 -21.78
N ASN A 389 -70.28 -22.88 -21.91
CA ASN A 389 -70.56 -24.22 -22.41
C ASN A 389 -71.41 -25.03 -21.43
N GLU A 390 -71.19 -24.87 -20.12
CA GLU A 390 -72.03 -25.41 -19.04
C GLU A 390 -73.46 -24.88 -19.11
N LYS A 391 -73.62 -23.56 -19.28
CA LYS A 391 -74.93 -22.93 -19.47
C LYS A 391 -75.64 -23.48 -20.71
N GLU A 392 -74.94 -23.57 -21.85
CA GLU A 392 -75.50 -24.13 -23.08
C GLU A 392 -75.87 -25.62 -22.94
N ILE A 393 -75.08 -26.42 -22.21
CA ILE A 393 -75.41 -27.82 -21.88
C ILE A 393 -76.64 -27.89 -20.97
N SER A 394 -76.75 -27.00 -19.98
CA SER A 394 -77.90 -26.89 -19.07
C SER A 394 -79.17 -26.52 -19.83
N ASP A 395 -79.12 -25.49 -20.67
CA ASP A 395 -80.25 -25.05 -21.52
C ASP A 395 -80.71 -26.17 -22.47
N MET A 396 -79.77 -26.99 -22.96
CA MET A 396 -80.09 -28.18 -23.76
C MET A 396 -80.74 -29.32 -22.97
N ARG A 397 -80.59 -29.38 -21.63
CA ARG A 397 -81.34 -30.33 -20.78
C ARG A 397 -82.81 -29.93 -20.63
N TYR A 398 -83.12 -28.64 -20.68
CA TYR A 398 -84.47 -28.10 -20.47
C TYR A 398 -85.28 -27.90 -21.78
N LYS A 399 -84.69 -28.14 -22.96
CA LYS A 399 -85.42 -28.06 -24.24
C LYS A 399 -86.32 -29.29 -24.44
N PRO A 400 -87.63 -29.11 -24.71
CA PRO A 400 -88.55 -30.21 -25.01
C PRO A 400 -88.13 -30.90 -26.32
N ILE A 401 -88.26 -32.23 -26.35
CA ILE A 401 -87.92 -33.05 -27.52
C ILE A 401 -88.88 -32.70 -28.65
N THR A 402 -88.39 -32.06 -29.71
CA THR A 402 -89.20 -31.77 -30.90
C THR A 402 -89.13 -32.94 -31.88
N THR A 403 -90.28 -33.55 -32.16
CA THR A 403 -90.47 -34.53 -33.23
C THR A 403 -90.89 -33.82 -34.52
N SER A 404 -90.18 -34.09 -35.63
CA SER A 404 -90.57 -33.54 -36.94
C SER A 404 -91.62 -34.44 -37.61
N LYS A 405 -92.75 -33.88 -38.05
CA LYS A 405 -93.83 -34.62 -38.75
C LYS A 405 -93.49 -35.11 -40.18
N LYS A 406 -92.21 -35.15 -40.58
CA LYS A 406 -91.78 -35.69 -41.88
C LYS A 406 -90.81 -36.85 -41.69
N SER A 407 -91.35 -38.02 -41.40
CA SER A 407 -90.69 -39.30 -41.59
C SER A 407 -90.57 -39.56 -43.11
N LYS A 408 -89.35 -39.88 -43.58
CA LYS A 408 -89.11 -40.33 -44.96
C LYS A 408 -88.62 -41.77 -44.86
N VAL A 409 -89.36 -42.69 -45.46
CA VAL A 409 -88.96 -44.10 -45.61
C VAL A 409 -87.79 -44.15 -46.60
N ILE A 410 -86.71 -44.82 -46.21
CA ILE A 410 -85.66 -45.27 -47.13
C ILE A 410 -85.74 -46.81 -47.11
N LEU A 411 -85.54 -47.43 -48.28
CA LEU A 411 -85.64 -48.88 -48.50
C LEU A 411 -84.95 -49.69 -47.38
N ASP A 412 -85.57 -50.83 -47.02
CA ASP A 412 -85.27 -51.75 -45.90
C ASP A 412 -85.87 -51.46 -44.51
N ASN A 413 -87.15 -51.07 -44.44
CA ASN A 413 -88.00 -51.17 -43.23
C ASN A 413 -87.43 -50.57 -41.92
N LYS A 414 -86.45 -49.67 -41.99
CA LYS A 414 -85.99 -48.86 -40.85
C LYS A 414 -86.71 -47.52 -40.85
N VAL A 415 -87.70 -47.37 -39.98
CA VAL A 415 -88.23 -46.06 -39.61
C VAL A 415 -87.16 -45.36 -38.77
N VAL A 416 -86.45 -44.40 -39.36
CA VAL A 416 -85.61 -43.47 -38.60
C VAL A 416 -86.48 -42.28 -38.24
N ASP A 417 -87.09 -42.31 -37.06
CA ASP A 417 -87.62 -41.10 -36.46
C ASP A 417 -86.46 -40.11 -36.30
N LYS A 418 -86.53 -38.97 -37.01
CA LYS A 418 -85.64 -37.84 -36.73
C LYS A 418 -86.11 -37.17 -35.44
N THR A 419 -86.04 -37.87 -34.32
CA THR A 419 -86.02 -37.24 -33.00
C THR A 419 -84.72 -36.45 -32.91
N LYS A 420 -84.79 -35.12 -33.05
CA LYS A 420 -83.68 -34.23 -32.74
C LYS A 420 -83.56 -34.12 -31.22
N SER A 421 -83.15 -35.21 -30.55
CA SER A 421 -82.97 -35.25 -29.10
C SER A 421 -81.77 -34.45 -28.60
N GLY A 422 -80.96 -33.87 -29.50
CA GLY A 422 -79.73 -33.16 -29.16
C GLY A 422 -78.63 -34.03 -28.52
N LYS A 423 -78.86 -35.35 -28.35
CA LYS A 423 -77.99 -36.26 -27.58
C LYS A 423 -76.56 -36.34 -28.11
N LYS A 424 -76.37 -36.38 -29.43
CA LYS A 424 -75.03 -36.41 -30.08
C LYS A 424 -74.28 -35.10 -29.88
N THR A 425 -74.96 -33.97 -30.05
CA THR A 425 -74.42 -32.61 -29.85
C THR A 425 -74.09 -32.35 -28.38
N ARG A 426 -74.92 -32.85 -27.47
CA ARG A 426 -74.69 -32.81 -26.03
C ARG A 426 -73.49 -33.66 -25.61
N LYS A 427 -73.34 -34.89 -26.13
CA LYS A 427 -72.18 -35.74 -25.86
C LYS A 427 -70.89 -35.08 -26.33
N ALA A 428 -70.87 -34.53 -27.54
CA ALA A 428 -69.71 -33.80 -28.07
C ALA A 428 -69.33 -32.57 -27.21
N ARG A 429 -70.31 -31.84 -26.68
CA ARG A 429 -70.05 -30.72 -25.77
C ARG A 429 -69.61 -31.14 -24.37
N GLN A 430 -70.09 -32.28 -23.88
CA GLN A 430 -69.60 -32.87 -22.63
C GLN A 430 -68.15 -33.34 -22.77
N GLU A 431 -67.78 -33.94 -23.91
CA GLU A 431 -66.39 -34.29 -24.22
C GLU A 431 -65.50 -33.04 -24.32
N LEU A 432 -65.98 -31.98 -24.98
CA LEU A 432 -65.29 -30.68 -25.03
C LEU A 432 -65.11 -30.06 -23.64
N LEU A 433 -66.14 -30.14 -22.78
CA LEU A 433 -66.07 -29.62 -21.41
C LEU A 433 -65.00 -30.33 -20.58
N VAL A 434 -64.88 -31.67 -20.70
CA VAL A 434 -63.81 -32.44 -20.03
C VAL A 434 -62.43 -32.01 -20.55
N GLN A 435 -62.29 -31.77 -21.86
CA GLN A 435 -61.04 -31.25 -22.44
C GLN A 435 -60.69 -29.86 -21.89
N GLN A 436 -61.67 -28.96 -21.80
CA GLN A 436 -61.48 -27.60 -21.24
C GLN A 436 -61.07 -27.64 -19.76
N TYR A 437 -61.66 -28.53 -18.95
CA TYR A 437 -61.22 -28.71 -17.56
C TYR A 437 -59.79 -29.27 -17.44
N ASN A 438 -59.40 -30.21 -18.30
CA ASN A 438 -58.03 -30.72 -18.35
C ASN A 438 -57.03 -29.61 -18.75
N GLU A 439 -57.39 -28.75 -19.71
CA GLU A 439 -56.57 -27.61 -20.13
C GLU A 439 -56.48 -26.54 -19.02
N LEU A 440 -57.57 -26.31 -18.28
CA LEU A 440 -57.59 -25.43 -17.13
C LEU A 440 -56.63 -25.89 -16.04
N ASP A 441 -56.63 -27.18 -15.71
CA ASP A 441 -55.73 -27.74 -14.69
C ASP A 441 -54.28 -27.72 -15.16
N ALA A 442 -54.02 -27.94 -16.46
CA ALA A 442 -52.69 -27.76 -17.04
C ALA A 442 -52.22 -26.30 -16.93
N LEU A 443 -53.08 -25.31 -17.20
CA LEU A 443 -52.78 -23.89 -17.04
C LEU A 443 -52.51 -23.52 -15.57
N LYS A 444 -53.32 -24.02 -14.62
CA LYS A 444 -53.08 -23.80 -13.19
C LYS A 444 -51.73 -24.34 -12.75
N LYS A 445 -51.38 -25.57 -13.17
CA LYS A 445 -50.08 -26.17 -12.87
C LYS A 445 -48.94 -25.34 -13.46
N LYS A 446 -49.05 -24.94 -14.73
CA LYS A 446 -48.06 -24.11 -15.40
C LYS A 446 -47.84 -22.75 -14.70
N ILE A 447 -48.92 -22.11 -14.25
CA ILE A 447 -48.82 -20.86 -13.47
C ILE A 447 -48.12 -21.11 -12.12
N ALA A 448 -48.43 -22.22 -11.45
CA ALA A 448 -47.80 -22.57 -10.19
C ALA A 448 -46.28 -22.84 -10.37
N ASP A 449 -45.91 -23.58 -11.40
CA ASP A 449 -44.51 -23.86 -11.76
C ASP A 449 -43.77 -22.54 -12.09
N LEU A 450 -44.35 -21.67 -12.92
CA LEU A 450 -43.77 -20.35 -13.24
C LEU A 450 -43.61 -19.44 -12.01
N LYS A 451 -44.56 -19.48 -11.06
CA LYS A 451 -44.47 -18.72 -9.80
C LYS A 451 -43.36 -19.26 -8.90
N LYS A 452 -43.17 -20.58 -8.88
CA LYS A 452 -42.08 -21.23 -8.14
C LYS A 452 -40.73 -20.86 -8.74
N ASP A 453 -40.56 -21.01 -10.05
CA ASP A 453 -39.32 -20.66 -10.75
C ASP A 453 -38.99 -19.16 -10.59
N LYS A 454 -40.00 -18.29 -10.62
CA LYS A 454 -39.84 -16.86 -10.33
C LYS A 454 -39.32 -16.62 -8.91
N ALA A 455 -39.88 -17.30 -7.92
CA ALA A 455 -39.43 -17.16 -6.53
C ALA A 455 -37.97 -17.60 -6.36
N GLU A 456 -37.59 -18.74 -6.95
CA GLU A 456 -36.20 -19.22 -6.96
C GLU A 456 -35.24 -18.22 -7.65
N ALA A 457 -35.66 -17.61 -8.75
CA ALA A 457 -34.88 -16.59 -9.45
C ALA A 457 -34.70 -15.30 -8.63
N ILE A 458 -35.75 -14.86 -7.92
CA ILE A 458 -35.69 -13.69 -7.02
C ILE A 458 -34.74 -13.96 -5.84
N ASP A 459 -34.82 -15.16 -5.24
CA ASP A 459 -33.94 -15.55 -4.14
C ASP A 459 -32.48 -15.56 -4.58
N LEU A 460 -32.19 -16.08 -5.78
CA LEU A 460 -30.85 -16.07 -6.36
C LEU A 460 -30.37 -14.66 -6.68
N GLN A 461 -31.24 -13.80 -7.20
CA GLN A 461 -30.93 -12.40 -7.46
C GLN A 461 -30.58 -11.65 -6.17
N ALA A 462 -31.35 -11.86 -5.09
CA ALA A 462 -31.08 -11.27 -3.79
C ALA A 462 -29.71 -11.72 -3.24
N LEU A 463 -29.32 -12.98 -3.46
CA LEU A 463 -28.00 -13.48 -3.09
C LEU A 463 -26.88 -12.80 -3.89
N TYR A 464 -27.05 -12.63 -5.20
CA TYR A 464 -26.08 -11.90 -6.03
C TYR A 464 -25.99 -10.42 -5.69
N GLN A 465 -27.11 -9.78 -5.34
CA GLN A 465 -27.12 -8.38 -4.91
C GLN A 465 -26.34 -8.20 -3.60
N ARG A 466 -26.56 -9.06 -2.60
CA ARG A 466 -25.77 -9.03 -1.35
C ARG A 466 -24.27 -9.21 -1.61
N LYS A 467 -23.91 -10.10 -2.55
CA LYS A 467 -22.51 -10.31 -2.94
C LYS A 467 -21.93 -9.08 -3.65
N LEU A 468 -22.72 -8.40 -4.48
CA LEU A 468 -22.34 -7.16 -5.15
C LEU A 468 -22.13 -6.02 -4.14
N ASP A 469 -23.03 -5.88 -3.17
CA ASP A 469 -22.92 -4.87 -2.12
C ASP A 469 -21.64 -5.11 -1.30
N TYR A 470 -21.42 -6.36 -0.89
CA TYR A 470 -20.19 -6.77 -0.19
C TYR A 470 -18.92 -6.48 -1.00
N TYR A 471 -18.87 -6.84 -2.28
CA TYR A 471 -17.71 -6.52 -3.14
C TYR A 471 -17.52 -5.02 -3.33
N SER A 472 -18.61 -4.26 -3.44
CA SER A 472 -18.56 -2.81 -3.61
C SER A 472 -18.08 -2.10 -2.33
N ASP A 473 -18.44 -2.63 -1.16
CA ASP A 473 -17.98 -2.12 0.14
C ASP A 473 -16.50 -2.43 0.36
N VAL A 474 -16.05 -3.65 0.05
CA VAL A 474 -14.63 -4.04 0.12
C VAL A 474 -13.78 -3.28 -0.88
N PHE A 475 -14.31 -2.98 -2.08
CA PHE A 475 -13.57 -2.25 -3.09
C PHE A 475 -13.56 -0.75 -2.85
N GLY A 476 -14.60 -0.19 -2.21
CA GLY A 476 -14.74 1.25 -2.03
C GLY A 476 -15.48 1.93 -3.18
N ARG A 477 -16.27 2.94 -2.84
CA ARG A 477 -17.25 3.56 -3.76
C ARG A 477 -16.77 4.88 -4.39
N ASN A 478 -15.93 5.64 -3.69
CA ASN A 478 -15.57 7.01 -4.07
C ASN A 478 -14.10 7.11 -4.50
N TRP A 479 -13.84 6.93 -5.78
CA TRP A 479 -12.46 6.84 -6.27
C TRP A 479 -11.80 8.22 -6.36
N ALA A 480 -10.55 8.30 -5.89
CA ALA A 480 -9.74 9.49 -6.04
C ALA A 480 -9.31 9.66 -7.50
N SER A 481 -9.61 10.82 -8.10
CA SER A 481 -9.03 11.18 -9.39
C SER A 481 -7.55 11.53 -9.22
N PHE A 482 -6.74 11.21 -10.21
CA PHE A 482 -5.31 11.49 -10.23
C PHE A 482 -4.83 12.10 -11.55
N THR A 483 -3.64 12.68 -11.49
CA THR A 483 -2.84 13.07 -12.66
C THR A 483 -1.49 12.37 -12.57
N GLU A 484 -0.99 11.88 -13.69
CA GLU A 484 0.28 11.16 -13.78
C GLU A 484 1.33 12.02 -14.49
N LYS A 485 2.54 12.04 -13.94
CA LYS A 485 3.70 12.67 -14.56
C LYS A 485 4.97 11.89 -14.25
N ASP A 486 5.49 11.19 -15.26
CA ASP A 486 6.76 10.45 -15.17
C ASP A 486 6.74 9.40 -14.04
N GLY A 487 5.60 8.70 -13.90
CA GLY A 487 5.36 7.71 -12.87
C GLY A 487 5.04 8.26 -11.48
N LEU A 488 4.94 9.58 -11.30
CA LEU A 488 4.38 10.19 -10.09
C LEU A 488 2.90 10.47 -10.30
N TYR A 489 2.06 9.83 -9.49
CA TYR A 489 0.63 10.04 -9.45
C TYR A 489 0.31 11.04 -8.35
N THR A 490 -0.36 12.14 -8.70
CA THR A 490 -0.86 13.13 -7.73
C THR A 490 -2.38 13.11 -7.73
N PHE A 491 -2.96 12.77 -6.58
CA PHE A 491 -4.39 12.70 -6.36
C PHE A 491 -4.99 14.07 -6.03
N GLN A 492 -6.32 14.18 -6.14
CA GLN A 492 -7.07 15.42 -5.94
C GLN A 492 -6.86 16.11 -4.57
N ASP A 493 -6.46 15.36 -3.54
CA ASP A 493 -6.21 15.87 -2.19
C ASP A 493 -4.72 16.13 -1.91
N SER A 494 -3.88 16.18 -2.96
CA SER A 494 -2.42 16.32 -2.90
C SER A 494 -1.68 15.11 -2.30
N THR A 495 -2.38 13.99 -2.07
CA THR A 495 -1.73 12.70 -1.82
C THR A 495 -0.99 12.25 -3.08
N THR A 496 0.15 11.59 -2.91
CA THR A 496 0.98 11.14 -4.03
C THR A 496 1.28 9.66 -3.96
N PHE A 497 1.40 9.01 -5.12
CA PHE A 497 1.95 7.66 -5.24
C PHE A 497 3.06 7.66 -6.30
N ASP A 498 4.23 7.14 -5.93
CA ASP A 498 5.38 7.05 -6.83
C ASP A 498 5.65 5.61 -7.23
N ILE A 499 5.51 5.28 -8.52
CA ILE A 499 5.73 3.92 -9.01
C ILE A 499 7.20 3.48 -8.91
N LEU A 500 8.16 4.41 -8.90
CA LEU A 500 9.60 4.10 -8.89
C LEU A 500 10.10 3.74 -7.48
N THR A 501 9.38 4.16 -6.45
CA THR A 501 9.71 3.92 -5.04
C THR A 501 8.65 3.11 -4.31
N GLN A 502 7.45 2.94 -4.91
CA GLN A 502 6.27 2.31 -4.32
C GLN A 502 5.78 3.01 -3.04
N GLU A 503 6.13 4.29 -2.89
CA GLU A 503 5.68 5.12 -1.77
C GLU A 503 4.37 5.83 -2.08
N PHE A 504 3.43 5.66 -1.16
CA PHE A 504 2.18 6.38 -1.08
C PHE A 504 2.27 7.39 0.09
N GLN A 505 2.18 8.69 -0.21
CA GLN A 505 2.43 9.74 0.79
C GLN A 505 1.19 10.60 0.99
N PHE A 506 0.72 10.67 2.24
CA PHE A 506 -0.22 11.71 2.66
C PHE A 506 0.53 12.99 3.03
N PRO A 507 0.02 14.17 2.62
CA PRO A 507 0.67 15.43 2.92
C PRO A 507 0.72 15.70 4.43
N ALA A 508 1.73 16.45 4.86
CA ALA A 508 1.91 16.82 6.25
C ALA A 508 0.71 17.65 6.78
N LYS A 509 0.09 17.16 7.85
CA LYS A 509 -1.01 17.81 8.56
C LYS A 509 -0.75 17.82 10.07
N GLU A 510 -1.34 18.78 10.77
CA GLU A 510 -1.25 18.87 12.23
C GLU A 510 -2.07 17.77 12.92
N ILE A 511 -3.26 17.48 12.41
CA ILE A 511 -4.22 16.53 12.97
C ILE A 511 -3.99 15.13 12.39
N GLN A 512 -4.01 14.11 13.24
CA GLN A 512 -4.03 12.70 12.84
C GLN A 512 -5.41 12.30 12.29
N GLU A 513 -5.42 11.54 11.21
CA GLU A 513 -6.59 11.03 10.53
C GLU A 513 -6.50 9.51 10.44
N ASP A 514 -7.58 8.79 10.69
CA ASP A 514 -7.64 7.34 10.54
C ASP A 514 -7.76 6.98 9.04
N PHE A 515 -7.12 5.88 8.64
CA PHE A 515 -7.24 5.32 7.29
C PHE A 515 -7.06 3.80 7.31
N GLU A 516 -7.61 3.13 6.31
CA GLU A 516 -7.59 1.67 6.17
C GLU A 516 -6.81 1.27 4.91
N VAL A 517 -6.04 0.18 5.00
CA VAL A 517 -5.40 -0.47 3.85
C VAL A 517 -5.93 -1.90 3.71
N ARG A 518 -6.51 -2.20 2.54
CA ARG A 518 -7.09 -3.49 2.20
C ARG A 518 -6.35 -4.16 1.07
N LEU A 519 -5.92 -5.40 1.27
CA LEU A 519 -5.45 -6.30 0.19
C LEU A 519 -6.61 -7.20 -0.24
N ILE A 520 -6.87 -7.32 -1.53
CA ILE A 520 -7.99 -8.12 -2.07
C ILE A 520 -7.45 -9.21 -2.99
N ALA A 521 -7.79 -10.47 -2.68
CA ALA A 521 -7.61 -11.62 -3.57
C ALA A 521 -8.79 -11.72 -4.55
N ILE A 522 -8.50 -11.77 -5.84
CA ILE A 522 -9.54 -11.79 -6.86
C ILE A 522 -10.06 -13.22 -7.06
N PRO A 523 -11.38 -13.46 -6.87
CA PRO A 523 -11.96 -14.79 -7.07
C PRO A 523 -11.89 -15.20 -8.55
N TYR A 524 -11.87 -16.51 -8.83
CA TYR A 524 -11.83 -17.00 -10.23
C TYR A 524 -13.04 -16.58 -11.07
N SER A 525 -14.17 -16.30 -10.44
CA SER A 525 -15.35 -15.74 -11.11
C SER A 525 -16.20 -14.93 -10.12
N SER A 526 -17.18 -14.19 -10.65
CA SER A 526 -18.17 -13.43 -9.87
C SER A 526 -18.93 -14.29 -8.84
N ILE A 527 -19.06 -15.59 -9.09
CA ILE A 527 -19.77 -16.52 -8.21
C ILE A 527 -18.85 -17.45 -7.40
N SER A 528 -17.58 -17.60 -7.79
CA SER A 528 -16.62 -18.42 -7.05
C SER A 528 -16.30 -17.85 -5.67
N ASN A 529 -15.89 -18.73 -4.75
CA ASN A 529 -15.34 -18.40 -3.43
C ASN A 529 -13.86 -18.80 -3.31
N GLU A 530 -13.30 -19.36 -4.37
CA GLU A 530 -11.88 -19.71 -4.52
C GLU A 530 -11.14 -18.54 -5.18
N ALA A 531 -9.97 -18.24 -4.66
CA ALA A 531 -9.15 -17.11 -5.07
C ALA A 531 -7.69 -17.43 -4.79
N ASP A 532 -6.85 -17.26 -5.81
CA ASP A 532 -5.41 -17.39 -5.65
C ASP A 532 -4.89 -16.41 -4.59
N GLU A 533 -3.84 -16.85 -3.90
CA GLU A 533 -3.21 -16.09 -2.85
C GLU A 533 -2.45 -14.87 -3.39
N VAL A 534 -2.61 -13.76 -2.68
CA VAL A 534 -1.80 -12.55 -2.83
C VAL A 534 -1.22 -12.18 -1.48
N MET A 535 0.00 -11.66 -1.49
CA MET A 535 0.75 -11.31 -0.28
C MET A 535 1.27 -9.89 -0.39
N LEU A 536 1.16 -9.13 0.69
CA LEU A 536 1.55 -7.74 0.75
C LEU A 536 2.33 -7.47 2.03
N HIS A 537 3.43 -6.74 1.86
CA HIS A 537 4.11 -6.04 2.92
C HIS A 537 3.64 -4.59 2.91
N ILE A 538 3.17 -4.12 4.06
CA ILE A 538 2.76 -2.74 4.31
C ILE A 538 3.71 -2.15 5.35
N HIS A 539 4.34 -1.04 5.03
CA HIS A 539 5.15 -0.30 5.98
C HIS A 539 4.68 1.15 6.09
N LEU A 540 4.49 1.62 7.32
CA LEU A 540 4.11 2.97 7.65
C LEU A 540 5.24 3.63 8.44
N ALA A 541 5.71 4.78 7.97
CA ALA A 541 6.59 5.65 8.74
C ALA A 541 6.20 7.11 8.62
N ASP A 542 6.47 7.90 9.67
CA ASP A 542 6.49 9.35 9.53
C ASP A 542 7.79 9.81 8.85
N ALA A 543 7.71 10.97 8.19
CA ALA A 543 8.88 11.61 7.63
C ALA A 543 8.83 13.13 7.82
N LYS A 544 10.01 13.72 8.07
CA LYS A 544 10.17 15.17 8.01
C LYS A 544 10.07 15.61 6.55
N PRO A 545 9.50 16.79 6.25
CA PRO A 545 9.56 17.32 4.89
C PRO A 545 11.01 17.44 4.40
N ASN A 546 11.26 17.11 3.13
CA ASN A 546 12.59 17.12 2.48
C ASN A 546 13.61 16.14 3.11
N TYR A 547 13.16 15.08 3.80
CA TYR A 547 14.06 14.09 4.40
C TYR A 547 14.95 13.35 3.37
N ASP A 548 14.48 13.28 2.13
CA ASP A 548 15.05 12.60 0.97
C ASP A 548 15.96 13.52 0.12
N ALA A 549 16.11 14.79 0.53
CA ALA A 549 17.07 15.69 -0.07
C ALA A 549 18.48 15.12 0.07
N ARG A 550 19.21 15.06 -1.05
CA ARG A 550 20.55 14.46 -1.14
C ARG A 550 21.60 15.30 -0.43
N LEU A 551 21.46 16.61 -0.51
CA LEU A 551 22.21 17.56 0.30
C LEU A 551 21.25 18.29 1.23
N GLN A 552 21.59 18.33 2.52
CA GLN A 552 20.83 19.02 3.56
C GLN A 552 21.81 19.83 4.41
N ILE A 553 21.80 21.15 4.27
CA ILE A 553 22.61 22.04 5.10
C ILE A 553 21.65 22.81 6.00
N ASN A 554 21.80 22.64 7.32
CA ASN A 554 21.06 23.38 8.32
C ASN A 554 22.00 24.36 9.01
N LEU A 555 21.70 25.65 8.92
CA LEU A 555 22.44 26.73 9.54
C LEU A 555 21.60 27.32 10.67
N GLU A 556 21.89 26.94 11.91
CA GLU A 556 21.18 27.40 13.11
C GLU A 556 21.97 28.52 13.81
N ASP A 557 21.37 29.71 13.88
CA ASP A 557 21.92 30.92 14.51
C ASP A 557 23.37 31.27 14.10
N VAL A 558 23.72 31.00 12.84
CA VAL A 558 25.09 31.18 12.35
C VAL A 558 25.41 32.64 12.00
N PHE A 559 24.38 33.44 11.73
CA PHE A 559 24.54 34.83 11.33
C PHE A 559 24.56 35.75 12.54
N ALA A 560 25.52 36.69 12.56
CA ALA A 560 25.50 37.78 13.52
C ALA A 560 24.24 38.66 13.36
N SER A 561 23.90 39.41 14.43
CA SER A 561 22.73 40.30 14.44
C SER A 561 22.77 41.27 13.27
N ASP A 562 21.67 41.34 12.51
CA ASP A 562 21.51 42.24 11.37
C ASP A 562 22.56 42.07 10.25
N LYS A 563 23.30 40.95 10.26
CA LYS A 563 24.27 40.58 9.22
C LYS A 563 23.83 39.35 8.43
N TRP A 564 24.47 39.20 7.27
CA TRP A 564 24.23 38.13 6.31
C TRP A 564 25.52 37.50 5.75
N ASP A 565 26.68 37.82 6.33
CA ASP A 565 27.94 37.18 5.98
C ASP A 565 27.89 35.69 6.33
N VAL A 566 28.14 34.83 5.35
CA VAL A 566 28.12 33.37 5.54
C VAL A 566 29.39 32.96 6.31
N PRO A 567 29.27 32.26 7.44
CA PRO A 567 30.43 31.86 8.23
C PRO A 567 31.12 30.64 7.61
N GLY A 568 32.23 30.87 6.91
CA GLY A 568 33.09 29.82 6.39
C GLY A 568 32.48 29.02 5.22
N LYS A 569 32.99 27.79 5.03
CA LYS A 569 32.55 26.90 3.96
C LYS A 569 31.20 26.26 4.28
N LEU A 570 30.30 26.22 3.30
CA LEU A 570 29.00 25.56 3.42
C LEU A 570 29.10 24.04 3.25
N LEU A 571 29.90 23.58 2.29
CA LEU A 571 30.08 22.16 1.98
C LEU A 571 31.23 21.56 2.79
N GLN A 572 31.00 20.37 3.34
CA GLN A 572 31.98 19.58 4.08
C GLN A 572 32.47 18.37 3.26
N PRO A 573 33.62 17.77 3.59
CA PRO A 573 34.10 16.57 2.89
C PRO A 573 33.12 15.39 2.89
N SER A 574 32.26 15.30 3.93
CA SER A 574 31.17 14.32 4.02
C SER A 574 30.13 14.47 2.91
N ASP A 575 29.98 15.66 2.33
CA ASP A 575 28.98 15.96 1.30
C ASP A 575 29.46 15.59 -0.12
N SER A 576 30.70 15.15 -0.26
CA SER A 576 31.33 14.87 -1.56
C SER A 576 30.54 13.92 -2.45
N VAL A 577 29.88 12.89 -1.87
CA VAL A 577 29.05 11.95 -2.64
C VAL A 577 27.79 12.64 -3.16
N ALA A 578 27.08 13.39 -2.31
CA ALA A 578 25.89 14.14 -2.71
C ALA A 578 26.20 15.20 -3.79
N VAL A 579 27.34 15.89 -3.65
CA VAL A 579 27.81 16.87 -4.64
C VAL A 579 28.12 16.21 -5.98
N ARG A 580 28.78 15.05 -5.98
CA ARG A 580 29.03 14.29 -7.23
C ARG A 580 27.74 13.87 -7.92
N GLN A 581 26.75 13.39 -7.16
CA GLN A 581 25.45 13.03 -7.73
C GLN A 581 24.72 14.24 -8.31
N PHE A 582 24.76 15.38 -7.63
CA PHE A 582 24.21 16.63 -8.14
C PHE A 582 24.86 17.03 -9.46
N PHE A 583 26.18 16.88 -9.58
CA PHE A 583 26.90 17.13 -10.83
C PHE A 583 26.56 16.14 -11.95
N GLU A 584 26.44 14.85 -11.64
CA GLU A 584 25.98 13.83 -12.60
C GLU A 584 24.58 14.17 -13.14
N ALA A 585 23.67 14.58 -12.24
CA ALA A 585 22.33 15.00 -12.62
C ALA A 585 22.36 16.27 -13.50
N LEU A 586 23.17 17.27 -13.14
CA LEU A 586 23.32 18.50 -13.92
C LEU A 586 23.96 18.26 -15.30
N ALA A 587 24.88 17.31 -15.40
CA ALA A 587 25.50 16.93 -16.67
C ALA A 587 24.47 16.35 -17.66
N ASN A 588 23.41 15.70 -17.16
CA ASN A 588 22.29 15.27 -17.98
C ASN A 588 21.35 16.44 -18.33
N LYS A 589 21.53 16.98 -19.54
CA LYS A 589 20.73 18.11 -20.07
C LYS A 589 19.22 17.85 -20.13
N LYS A 590 18.76 16.60 -20.10
CA LYS A 590 17.33 16.26 -20.12
C LYS A 590 16.64 16.50 -18.76
N ASN A 591 17.38 16.44 -17.66
CA ASN A 591 16.82 16.55 -16.31
C ASN A 591 16.60 18.02 -15.97
N PRO A 592 15.38 18.57 -15.89
CA PRO A 592 15.17 20.00 -15.64
C PRO A 592 15.80 20.42 -14.30
N PHE A 593 16.41 21.61 -14.29
CA PHE A 593 17.02 22.20 -13.10
C PHE A 593 16.31 23.51 -12.76
N SER A 594 15.98 23.69 -11.49
CA SER A 594 15.36 24.91 -10.98
C SER A 594 15.93 25.27 -9.62
N VAL A 595 16.09 26.57 -9.38
CA VAL A 595 16.52 27.10 -8.10
C VAL A 595 15.36 27.86 -7.46
N ILE A 596 15.10 27.56 -6.18
CA ILE A 596 14.06 28.16 -5.38
C ILE A 596 14.74 28.87 -4.22
N ALA A 597 14.71 30.20 -4.22
CA ALA A 597 15.31 31.02 -3.18
C ALA A 597 14.23 31.85 -2.46
N ARG A 598 14.10 31.68 -1.14
CA ARG A 598 13.06 32.35 -0.35
C ARG A 598 13.64 33.04 0.88
N GLY A 599 13.39 34.35 1.00
CA GLY A 599 13.50 35.11 2.23
C GLY A 599 12.17 35.03 2.97
N GLN A 600 12.06 34.13 3.95
CA GLN A 600 10.78 33.82 4.58
C GLN A 600 10.39 34.85 5.65
N GLY A 601 11.32 35.69 6.09
CA GLY A 601 11.12 36.64 7.18
C GLY A 601 11.00 35.93 8.52
N ILE A 602 10.05 36.38 9.34
CA ILE A 602 9.86 35.86 10.70
C ILE A 602 9.38 34.41 10.64
N GLY A 603 10.12 33.53 11.31
CA GLY A 603 9.80 32.12 11.46
C GLY A 603 8.87 31.85 12.65
N LYS A 604 8.08 30.79 12.54
CA LYS A 604 7.36 30.13 13.63
C LYS A 604 7.72 28.65 13.65
N TRP A 605 7.84 28.07 14.83
CA TRP A 605 8.03 26.64 14.99
C TRP A 605 6.69 25.91 14.87
N ASN A 606 6.59 24.93 13.97
CA ASN A 606 5.36 24.15 13.78
C ASN A 606 5.40 22.76 14.47
N GLY A 607 6.37 22.51 15.35
CA GLY A 607 6.60 21.20 15.97
C GLY A 607 7.74 20.40 15.33
N VAL A 608 7.98 20.59 14.02
CA VAL A 608 8.96 19.81 13.24
C VAL A 608 10.04 20.66 12.60
N LYS A 609 9.66 21.82 12.06
CA LYS A 609 10.57 22.76 11.42
C LYS A 609 10.12 24.21 11.60
N THR A 610 11.03 25.12 11.27
CA THR A 610 10.71 26.55 11.19
C THR A 610 9.98 26.80 9.87
N VAL A 611 8.80 27.41 9.95
CA VAL A 611 7.98 27.80 8.81
C VAL A 611 7.72 29.30 8.86
N LYS A 612 7.36 29.90 7.73
CA LYS A 612 7.03 31.32 7.67
C LYS A 612 5.80 31.62 8.52
N ASP A 613 5.91 32.56 9.44
CA ASP A 613 4.76 33.09 10.15
C ASP A 613 4.04 34.14 9.28
N ARG A 614 2.82 33.84 8.88
CA ARG A 614 2.00 34.72 8.03
C ARG A 614 1.31 35.83 8.83
N GLN A 615 1.23 35.69 10.15
CA GLN A 615 0.57 36.63 11.07
C GLN A 615 1.57 37.17 12.11
N ALA A 616 2.86 37.20 11.75
CA ALA A 616 3.93 37.57 12.66
C ALA A 616 3.75 38.96 13.27
N VAL A 617 4.03 39.07 14.57
CA VAL A 617 4.12 40.35 15.29
C VAL A 617 5.57 40.59 15.67
N GLU A 618 6.13 41.73 15.27
CA GLU A 618 7.51 42.10 15.60
C GLU A 618 7.63 42.54 17.07
N LEU A 619 8.61 41.97 17.77
CA LEU A 619 9.01 42.37 19.11
C LEU A 619 10.01 43.51 19.02
N THR A 620 9.87 44.53 19.87
CA THR A 620 10.80 45.66 19.92
C THR A 620 12.17 45.28 20.49
N SER A 621 12.21 44.32 21.42
CA SER A 621 13.45 43.73 21.94
C SER A 621 13.19 42.35 22.53
N TYR A 622 14.26 41.58 22.78
CA TYR A 622 14.14 40.32 23.51
C TYR A 622 13.52 40.54 24.90
N PRO A 623 12.76 39.56 25.42
CA PRO A 623 12.23 39.60 26.79
C PRO A 623 13.34 39.79 27.83
N GLY A 624 13.08 40.60 28.86
CA GLY A 624 14.03 40.87 29.94
C GLY A 624 14.09 42.35 30.31
N ASN A 625 14.31 42.64 31.59
CA ASN A 625 14.36 44.02 32.12
C ASN A 625 15.76 44.63 31.99
N ASN A 626 16.81 43.81 32.00
CA ASN A 626 18.22 44.22 31.86
C ASN A 626 18.90 43.54 30.65
N GLN A 627 20.10 44.00 30.30
CA GLN A 627 20.84 43.47 29.13
C GLN A 627 21.20 41.99 29.27
N GLU A 628 21.52 41.52 30.48
CA GLU A 628 21.88 40.12 30.72
C GLU A 628 20.68 39.17 30.50
N GLU A 629 19.50 39.55 31.00
CA GLU A 629 18.26 38.81 30.77
C GLU A 629 17.89 38.77 29.29
N LYS A 630 18.05 39.90 28.58
CA LYS A 630 17.81 39.95 27.13
C LYS A 630 18.78 39.07 26.36
N GLN A 631 20.05 39.01 26.76
CA GLN A 631 21.03 38.11 26.15
C GLN A 631 20.70 36.64 26.44
N LYS A 632 20.30 36.31 27.66
CA LYS A 632 19.81 34.96 28.01
C LYS A 632 18.59 34.57 27.18
N ALA A 633 17.61 35.47 27.03
CA ALA A 633 16.43 35.25 26.20
C ALA A 633 16.78 35.08 24.71
N ARG A 634 17.75 35.83 24.18
CA ARG A 634 18.25 35.63 22.81
C ARG A 634 18.80 34.22 22.60
N GLN A 635 19.49 33.68 23.60
CA GLN A 635 20.08 32.33 23.58
C GLN A 635 19.07 31.23 23.92
N ASP A 636 17.82 31.59 24.24
CA ASP A 636 16.76 30.62 24.46
C ASP A 636 16.46 29.85 23.16
N SER A 637 16.33 28.53 23.29
CA SER A 637 15.96 27.60 22.20
C SER A 637 14.75 28.08 21.39
N THR A 638 13.81 28.78 22.03
CA THR A 638 12.59 29.32 21.42
C THR A 638 12.87 30.35 20.33
N PHE A 639 13.92 31.17 20.49
CA PHE A 639 14.37 32.16 19.51
C PHE A 639 15.47 31.62 18.59
N VAL A 640 16.44 30.87 19.13
CA VAL A 640 17.57 30.30 18.38
C VAL A 640 17.07 29.46 17.20
N ARG A 641 16.09 28.57 17.44
CA ARG A 641 15.52 27.70 16.39
C ARG A 641 14.84 28.46 15.24
N LEU A 642 14.43 29.71 15.47
CA LEU A 642 13.78 30.54 14.46
C LEU A 642 14.79 31.28 13.58
N ARG A 643 16.02 31.51 14.09
CA ARG A 643 17.14 32.09 13.33
C ARG A 643 17.82 31.01 12.50
N LYS A 644 17.08 30.45 11.54
CA LYS A 644 17.49 29.28 10.75
C LYS A 644 17.64 29.63 9.28
N SER A 645 18.64 29.06 8.62
CA SER A 645 18.70 28.96 7.17
C SER A 645 18.91 27.50 6.75
N GLU A 646 18.31 27.11 5.64
CA GLU A 646 18.30 25.73 5.16
C GLU A 646 18.60 25.68 3.67
N VAL A 647 19.44 24.74 3.26
CA VAL A 647 19.72 24.42 1.85
C VAL A 647 19.38 22.95 1.59
N PHE A 648 18.58 22.71 0.56
CA PHE A 648 18.19 21.37 0.13
C PHE A 648 18.51 21.19 -1.36
N ILE A 649 19.10 20.05 -1.72
CA ILE A 649 19.21 19.61 -3.12
C ILE A 649 18.45 18.30 -3.29
N ASN A 650 17.36 18.36 -4.06
CA ASN A 650 16.56 17.20 -4.45
C ASN A 650 16.93 16.76 -5.87
N LEU A 651 17.13 15.46 -6.07
CA LEU A 651 17.60 14.86 -7.33
C LEU A 651 16.59 13.89 -7.95
N ASP A 652 15.30 14.14 -7.76
CA ASP A 652 14.23 13.25 -8.25
C ASP A 652 14.04 13.46 -9.77
N ARG A 653 12.78 13.45 -10.23
CA ARG A 653 12.40 13.73 -11.62
C ARG A 653 12.86 15.10 -12.13
N LYS A 654 13.15 16.02 -11.22
CA LYS A 654 13.75 17.32 -11.50
C LYS A 654 14.77 17.66 -10.43
N ILE A 655 15.79 18.40 -10.82
CA ILE A 655 16.81 18.92 -9.91
C ILE A 655 16.27 20.20 -9.29
N VAL A 656 16.13 20.22 -7.97
CA VAL A 656 15.68 21.40 -7.23
C VAL A 656 16.71 21.76 -6.18
N LEU A 657 17.31 22.94 -6.34
CA LEU A 657 18.09 23.58 -5.28
C LEU A 657 17.17 24.56 -4.55
N GLU A 658 16.89 24.30 -3.29
CA GLU A 658 16.02 25.13 -2.46
C GLU A 658 16.81 25.77 -1.31
N ILE A 659 16.67 27.08 -1.13
CA ILE A 659 17.28 27.84 -0.04
C ILE A 659 16.20 28.65 0.66
N ASN A 660 16.06 28.45 1.97
CA ASN A 660 15.14 29.20 2.82
C ASN A 660 15.93 29.84 3.97
N SER A 661 15.62 31.10 4.28
CA SER A 661 16.15 31.77 5.48
C SER A 661 15.04 32.39 6.30
N PHE A 662 15.19 32.32 7.62
CA PHE A 662 14.25 32.81 8.61
C PHE A 662 14.95 33.73 9.61
N THR A 663 14.18 34.65 10.18
CA THR A 663 14.56 35.47 11.33
C THR A 663 13.67 35.13 12.52
N ASP A 664 14.13 35.46 13.72
CA ASP A 664 13.25 35.46 14.89
C ASP A 664 12.31 36.70 14.84
N PRO A 665 11.36 36.85 15.80
CA PRO A 665 10.39 37.94 15.74
C PRO A 665 10.95 39.28 16.24
N VAL A 666 12.21 39.39 16.66
CA VAL A 666 12.76 40.68 17.11
C VAL A 666 13.00 41.57 15.90
N ALA A 667 12.56 42.83 15.99
CA ALA A 667 12.67 43.80 14.90
C ALA A 667 14.14 44.03 14.52
N SER A 668 14.47 43.78 13.25
CA SER A 668 15.82 44.02 12.73
C SER A 668 16.13 45.51 12.60
N ASN A 669 17.36 45.87 12.93
CA ASN A 669 17.92 47.21 12.74
C ASN A 669 18.65 47.37 11.40
N LEU A 670 18.42 46.46 10.45
CA LEU A 670 19.04 46.47 9.12
C LEU A 670 19.00 47.86 8.47
N ALA A 671 20.16 48.30 7.99
CA ALA A 671 20.32 49.49 7.16
C ALA A 671 20.32 49.05 5.69
N VAL A 672 19.23 49.34 4.96
CA VAL A 672 19.11 49.02 3.53
C VAL A 672 19.56 50.22 2.72
N SER A 673 20.65 50.09 1.97
CA SER A 673 21.21 51.14 1.11
C SER A 673 20.69 51.11 -0.32
N ASN A 674 20.23 49.96 -0.81
CA ASN A 674 19.79 49.79 -2.19
C ASN A 674 18.43 50.48 -2.44
N SER A 675 18.38 51.41 -3.40
CA SER A 675 17.20 52.23 -3.71
C SER A 675 16.01 51.41 -4.20
N THR A 676 16.25 50.37 -5.01
CA THR A 676 15.21 49.50 -5.55
C THR A 676 14.55 48.69 -4.44
N LEU A 677 15.34 48.17 -3.49
CA LEU A 677 14.79 47.47 -2.32
C LEU A 677 14.00 48.42 -1.41
N MET A 678 14.47 49.65 -1.20
CA MET A 678 13.73 50.65 -0.42
C MET A 678 12.36 50.98 -1.03
N GLU A 679 12.26 51.09 -2.35
CA GLU A 679 10.99 51.31 -3.05
C GLU A 679 10.05 50.11 -2.90
N LEU A 680 10.57 48.89 -3.06
CA LEU A 680 9.79 47.67 -2.87
C LEU A 680 9.30 47.50 -1.42
N MET A 681 10.13 47.84 -0.44
CA MET A 681 9.75 47.82 0.97
C MET A 681 8.55 48.75 1.23
N LYS A 682 8.59 49.98 0.70
CA LYS A 682 7.48 50.93 0.83
C LYS A 682 6.22 50.46 0.10
N LYS A 683 6.37 49.98 -1.14
CA LYS A 683 5.25 49.57 -1.99
C LYS A 683 4.49 48.36 -1.46
N TYR A 684 5.20 47.38 -0.90
CA TYR A 684 4.63 46.11 -0.44
C TYR A 684 4.63 45.97 1.09
N ASN A 685 4.95 47.04 1.81
CA ASN A 685 5.03 47.08 3.27
C ASN A 685 5.89 45.94 3.85
N LEU A 686 7.08 45.74 3.26
CA LEU A 686 7.98 44.67 3.66
C LEU A 686 8.73 45.06 4.93
N SER A 687 8.80 44.15 5.90
CA SER A 687 9.54 44.40 7.14
C SER A 687 11.05 44.21 6.96
N LYS A 688 11.85 44.83 7.84
CA LYS A 688 13.31 44.68 7.80
C LYS A 688 13.75 43.24 8.02
N ASN A 689 13.00 42.48 8.82
CA ASN A 689 13.22 41.03 9.01
C ASN A 689 13.03 40.24 7.71
N GLN A 690 12.01 40.57 6.92
CA GLN A 690 11.79 39.95 5.61
C GLN A 690 12.98 40.23 4.67
N VAL A 691 13.44 41.48 4.63
CA VAL A 691 14.59 41.86 3.79
C VAL A 691 15.90 41.24 4.27
N LEU A 692 16.14 41.20 5.59
CA LEU A 692 17.32 40.55 6.18
C LEU A 692 17.38 39.07 5.83
N SER A 693 16.25 38.36 5.95
CA SER A 693 16.16 36.95 5.55
C SER A 693 16.50 36.75 4.07
N ALA A 694 16.13 37.71 3.21
CA ALA A 694 16.42 37.65 1.78
C ALA A 694 17.89 37.89 1.48
N TYR A 695 18.55 38.84 2.16
CA TYR A 695 20.00 39.03 2.08
C TYR A 695 20.76 37.77 2.50
N ARG A 696 20.34 37.10 3.58
CA ARG A 696 20.92 35.81 4.00
C ARG A 696 20.76 34.73 2.94
N THR A 697 19.57 34.59 2.37
CA THR A 697 19.33 33.66 1.26
C THR A 697 20.20 33.98 0.04
N ALA A 698 20.37 35.25 -0.32
CA ALA A 698 21.24 35.68 -1.42
C ALA A 698 22.71 35.30 -1.15
N ALA A 699 23.20 35.61 0.05
CA ALA A 699 24.57 35.35 0.44
C ALA A 699 24.89 33.84 0.46
N ILE A 700 23.99 33.01 0.99
CA ILE A 700 24.12 31.54 0.95
C ILE A 700 24.16 31.04 -0.50
N LEU A 701 23.24 31.52 -1.35
CA LEU A 701 23.19 31.08 -2.75
C LEU A 701 24.49 31.40 -3.50
N LYS A 702 25.05 32.60 -3.27
CA LYS A 702 26.31 33.03 -3.87
C LYS A 702 27.48 32.19 -3.38
N GLN A 703 27.63 32.03 -2.06
CA GLN A 703 28.70 31.23 -1.46
C GLN A 703 28.63 29.77 -1.93
N LEU A 704 27.44 29.17 -1.97
CA LEU A 704 27.24 27.82 -2.44
C LEU A 704 27.60 27.66 -3.92
N ASN A 705 27.23 28.64 -4.76
CA ASN A 705 27.60 28.64 -6.18
C ASN A 705 29.11 28.66 -6.38
N ASP A 706 29.82 29.52 -5.63
CA ASP A 706 31.27 29.64 -5.72
C ASP A 706 31.96 28.33 -5.31
N GLU A 707 31.53 27.71 -4.21
CA GLU A 707 32.04 26.40 -3.76
C GLU A 707 31.76 25.28 -4.77
N LEU A 708 30.54 25.20 -5.31
CA LEU A 708 30.17 24.19 -6.29
C LEU A 708 30.94 24.36 -7.61
N ASN A 709 31.22 25.58 -8.06
CA ASN A 709 32.01 25.83 -9.26
C ASN A 709 33.45 25.32 -9.09
N VAL A 710 34.06 25.54 -7.92
CA VAL A 710 35.39 25.00 -7.60
C VAL A 710 35.36 23.47 -7.60
N LEU A 711 34.42 22.87 -6.88
CA LEU A 711 34.29 21.41 -6.78
C LEU A 711 33.97 20.75 -8.12
N ALA A 712 33.22 21.39 -9.01
CA ALA A 712 32.96 20.90 -10.35
C ALA A 712 34.25 20.80 -11.18
N GLY A 713 35.17 21.76 -11.01
CA GLY A 713 36.50 21.73 -11.63
C GLY A 713 37.41 20.63 -11.05
N GLU A 714 37.24 20.27 -9.78
CA GLU A 714 38.02 19.22 -9.11
C GLU A 714 37.50 17.81 -9.38
N TYR A 715 36.18 17.62 -9.41
CA TYR A 715 35.55 16.29 -9.45
C TYR A 715 35.26 15.78 -10.87
N LEU A 716 35.18 16.66 -11.86
CA LEU A 716 34.76 16.31 -13.22
C LEU A 716 35.87 16.55 -14.24
N THR A 717 35.75 15.89 -15.39
CA THR A 717 36.60 16.21 -16.55
C THR A 717 36.27 17.62 -17.06
N ARG A 718 37.25 18.32 -17.65
CA ARG A 718 37.05 19.68 -18.17
C ARG A 718 35.81 19.88 -19.05
N PRO A 719 35.50 18.99 -20.02
CA PRO A 719 34.28 19.13 -20.83
C PRO A 719 32.99 19.03 -20.01
N THR A 720 32.92 18.07 -19.09
CA THR A 720 31.74 17.88 -18.22
C THR A 720 31.60 19.01 -17.20
N ALA A 721 32.70 19.45 -16.60
CA ALA A 721 32.74 20.57 -15.66
C ALA A 721 32.17 21.85 -16.30
N LYS A 722 32.56 22.15 -17.55
CA LYS A 722 32.01 23.30 -18.29
C LYS A 722 30.49 23.23 -18.42
N ILE A 723 29.95 22.07 -18.81
CA ILE A 723 28.50 21.87 -18.96
C ILE A 723 27.77 22.12 -17.63
N VAL A 724 28.29 21.55 -16.54
CA VAL A 724 27.71 21.67 -15.20
C VAL A 724 27.75 23.12 -14.71
N ILE A 725 28.91 23.78 -14.81
CA ILE A 725 29.13 25.18 -14.39
C ILE A 725 28.24 26.14 -15.19
N ASP A 726 28.20 26.01 -16.52
CA ASP A 726 27.40 26.88 -17.39
C ASP A 726 25.91 26.76 -17.03
N ARG A 727 25.45 25.53 -16.78
CA ARG A 727 24.06 25.25 -16.42
C ARG A 727 23.71 25.77 -15.02
N LEU A 728 24.58 25.57 -14.04
CA LEU A 728 24.42 26.05 -12.68
C LEU A 728 24.31 27.58 -12.65
N ASN A 729 25.27 28.27 -13.27
CA ASN A 729 25.32 29.73 -13.32
C ASN A 729 24.17 30.33 -14.14
N SER A 730 23.76 29.67 -15.24
CA SER A 730 22.63 30.14 -16.04
C SER A 730 21.30 30.12 -15.27
N GLU A 731 21.09 29.13 -14.40
CA GLU A 731 19.86 29.05 -13.62
C GLU A 731 19.91 29.98 -12.40
N ILE A 732 21.06 30.07 -11.72
CA ILE A 732 21.26 30.98 -10.59
C ILE A 732 21.11 32.45 -11.01
N SER A 733 21.64 32.85 -12.17
CA SER A 733 21.46 34.22 -12.68
C SER A 733 20.00 34.60 -12.98
N LYS A 734 19.17 33.63 -13.38
CA LYS A 734 17.73 33.82 -13.60
C LYS A 734 16.91 33.80 -12.31
N THR A 735 17.51 33.33 -11.21
CA THR A 735 16.81 33.12 -9.94
C THR A 735 16.37 34.46 -9.36
N LYS A 736 15.13 34.47 -8.86
CA LYS A 736 14.59 35.57 -8.08
C LYS A 736 14.37 35.10 -6.64
N ILE A 737 14.76 35.93 -5.69
CA ILE A 737 14.51 35.69 -4.28
C ILE A 737 13.12 36.19 -3.93
N THR A 738 12.26 35.28 -3.46
CA THR A 738 10.91 35.64 -3.01
C THR A 738 10.97 36.28 -1.63
N ILE A 739 10.34 37.46 -1.48
CA ILE A 739 10.19 38.21 -0.24
C ILE A 739 8.73 38.64 -0.12
N GLY A 740 8.03 38.20 0.92
CA GLY A 740 6.61 38.54 1.08
C GLY A 740 5.78 38.03 -0.11
N THR A 741 5.21 38.95 -0.88
CA THR A 741 4.40 38.70 -2.09
C THR A 741 5.15 39.02 -3.39
N VAL A 742 6.44 39.38 -3.30
CA VAL A 742 7.26 39.88 -4.43
C VAL A 742 8.46 38.97 -4.65
N ALA A 743 9.03 38.98 -5.85
CA ALA A 743 10.30 38.31 -6.16
C ALA A 743 11.30 39.31 -6.75
N VAL A 744 12.50 39.35 -6.19
CA VAL A 744 13.57 40.31 -6.54
C VAL A 744 14.74 39.56 -7.18
N LYS A 745 15.38 40.14 -8.20
CA LYS A 745 16.54 39.52 -8.84
C LYS A 745 17.71 39.41 -7.85
N LEU A 746 18.52 38.36 -8.01
CA LEU A 746 19.68 38.12 -7.14
C LEU A 746 20.70 39.27 -7.15
N GLU A 747 20.93 39.89 -8.31
CA GLU A 747 21.90 40.98 -8.51
C GLU A 747 21.62 42.18 -7.59
N THR A 748 20.35 42.50 -7.34
CA THR A 748 19.90 43.64 -6.52
C THR A 748 20.37 43.55 -5.06
N PHE A 749 20.79 42.38 -4.57
CA PHE A 749 21.30 42.22 -3.20
C PHE A 749 22.81 42.45 -3.09
N PHE A 750 23.51 42.59 -4.21
CA PHE A 750 24.96 42.79 -4.27
C PHE A 750 25.38 44.11 -4.93
N GLU A 751 24.39 44.91 -5.35
CA GLU A 751 24.48 46.31 -5.77
C GLU A 751 24.26 47.24 -4.57
#